data_AF-A0A9N8DPK9-F1
#
_entry.id   AF-A0A9N8DPK9-F1
#
_cell.length_a   1.000
_cell.length_b   1.000
_cell.length_c   1.000
_cell.angle_alpha   90.00
_cell.angle_beta   90.00
_cell.angle_gamma   90.00
#
_symmetry.space_group_name_H-M   'P 1'
#
loop_
_entity.id
_entity.type
_entity.pdbx_description
1 polymer ?
#
loop_
_entity_poly.entity_id
_entity_poly.type
_entity_poly.pdbx_seq_one_letter_code
_entity_poly.pdbx_strand_id
1 'polypeptide(L)'
;MASCSSSWVDIPPDSDFSLANIPFGVFSATPRGPKRCATAIGNKVVDLSILQEAGCLDSVPGLSANAFCGQETLNAFVAHSPPVWKETRQRLQELFTKTKDNNSRALHDNTLLQKAALHDMDCVSLHLPLAVGDYTDFYSSREHATNVGTMFRGKDNALQPNWLHLPVGYHGRSSTLQVSGHAVRRPCGQLLQKEDPKQGSIYGPCQLLDFELEVAAVVGGPANAIGQALTMEHAKSRIFGYCLMNDWSARDIQKWEYVPLGPFTSKNFATTLSPWIVTTLALEEGGFACPTSATEQTNPVPLPYLQDPNYSSYDIQLTVAIQSASMSTATTICTSNFCHLYWNPAQQLVHHSVTGCVMNPGDLLGSGTISGSTPNSFGSMLELSWKGSRPVPLSDAESRTFLQDGDKIIMKGWCQKSNTSDCDDNPPRIGFGVCEAVILPATPVTTEPINNPTTTITSQPQKERYQNFRLYGYWKSSSTWRVRMALAAKGIDYETIPVNVFQGEQNEPAYKKNVNPLGQVPVLEFTDTQQHSNDDNHKDGVIRLSQSIAIIEFLDAAFPDRRALFPQNDPLKKAIAYQMVEIINSGTQPLQNIPFLKGIQEQSEERVVANHVAKKVIEKGLSALETLVVKHHHATTTGQGPFCLGTFSPSVVEAFLVPQMFNARGQGVEVDKICPTLVKIDKLCSQHTWFQKSHPDQQPDAGT
;
A
#
# COMPACT_ATOMS: atom_id res chain seq x y z
N MET A 1 -28.06 6.79 -8.17
CA MET A 1 -27.88 7.42 -9.50
C MET A 1 -26.69 8.36 -9.39
N ALA A 2 -25.50 7.92 -9.80
CA ALA A 2 -24.35 8.81 -9.85
C ALA A 2 -24.66 9.89 -10.89
N SER A 3 -24.84 11.14 -10.47
CA SER A 3 -24.83 12.27 -11.38
C SER A 3 -23.53 12.21 -12.19
N CYS A 4 -23.58 12.46 -13.50
CA CYS A 4 -22.40 12.52 -14.36
C CYS A 4 -21.50 13.69 -13.90
N SER A 5 -20.71 13.44 -12.86
CA SER A 5 -19.93 14.43 -12.16
C SER A 5 -18.57 14.49 -12.85
N SER A 6 -18.34 15.56 -13.62
CA SER A 6 -17.10 15.70 -14.39
C SER A 6 -15.90 15.91 -13.45
N SER A 7 -14.75 15.32 -13.79
CA SER A 7 -13.52 15.56 -13.03
C SER A 7 -12.89 16.90 -13.41
N TRP A 8 -12.15 17.52 -12.48
CA TRP A 8 -11.35 18.71 -12.77
C TRP A 8 -9.98 18.37 -13.36
N VAL A 9 -9.55 17.12 -13.25
CA VAL A 9 -8.46 16.57 -14.07
C VAL A 9 -9.04 16.21 -15.44
N ASP A 10 -8.26 16.46 -16.49
CA ASP A 10 -8.63 16.06 -17.85
C ASP A 10 -8.57 14.53 -18.00
N ILE A 11 -9.67 13.92 -18.43
CA ILE A 11 -9.81 12.46 -18.57
C ILE A 11 -10.15 12.18 -20.04
N PRO A 12 -9.26 11.53 -20.80
CA PRO A 12 -9.57 11.12 -22.17
C PRO A 12 -10.81 10.23 -22.22
N PRO A 13 -11.68 10.36 -23.25
CA PRO A 13 -12.94 9.59 -23.31
C PRO A 13 -12.77 8.07 -23.35
N ASP A 14 -11.65 7.58 -23.85
CA ASP A 14 -11.27 6.16 -23.92
C ASP A 14 -10.31 5.73 -22.80
N SER A 15 -10.05 6.62 -21.83
CA SER A 15 -9.16 6.34 -20.71
C SER A 15 -9.70 5.19 -19.86
N ASP A 16 -8.82 4.24 -19.57
CA ASP A 16 -9.09 3.18 -18.59
C ASP A 16 -9.36 3.74 -17.19
N PHE A 17 -8.85 4.93 -16.88
CA PHE A 17 -8.82 5.51 -15.54
C PHE A 17 -9.84 6.64 -15.37
N SER A 18 -11.10 6.35 -15.65
CA SER A 18 -12.20 7.27 -15.39
C SER A 18 -12.37 7.55 -13.89
N LEU A 19 -13.12 8.61 -13.55
CA LEU A 19 -13.54 8.88 -12.16
C LEU A 19 -14.39 7.74 -11.57
N ALA A 20 -15.03 6.94 -12.43
CA ALA A 20 -15.74 5.73 -12.03
C ALA A 20 -14.83 4.52 -11.80
N ASN A 21 -13.52 4.60 -12.14
CA ASN A 21 -12.56 3.52 -11.94
C ASN A 21 -11.78 3.66 -10.62
N ILE A 22 -10.92 4.67 -10.45
CA ILE A 22 -10.05 4.86 -9.26
C ILE A 22 -9.43 3.54 -8.77
N PRO A 23 -8.54 2.90 -9.56
CA PRO A 23 -7.86 1.67 -9.16
C PRO A 23 -6.70 1.98 -8.21
N PHE A 24 -6.14 0.96 -7.56
CA PHE A 24 -5.00 1.13 -6.64
C PHE A 24 -3.75 0.45 -7.18
N GLY A 25 -2.59 1.09 -7.02
CA GLY A 25 -1.30 0.57 -7.47
C GLY A 25 -0.14 1.09 -6.63
N VAL A 26 1.08 0.82 -7.09
CA VAL A 26 2.31 1.32 -6.47
C VAL A 26 3.19 1.92 -7.55
N PHE A 27 3.77 3.09 -7.26
CA PHE A 27 4.65 3.79 -8.17
C PHE A 27 5.92 4.29 -7.46
N SER A 28 6.90 4.70 -8.25
CA SER A 28 7.99 5.57 -7.84
C SER A 28 8.25 6.62 -8.91
N ALA A 29 8.69 7.81 -8.50
CA ALA A 29 9.01 8.89 -9.44
C ALA A 29 10.20 8.56 -10.38
N THR A 30 11.04 7.60 -9.99
CA THR A 30 12.11 7.06 -10.84
C THR A 30 12.22 5.55 -10.61
N PRO A 31 12.80 4.75 -11.53
CA PRO A 31 12.87 3.30 -11.39
C PRO A 31 13.54 2.79 -10.10
N ARG A 32 14.44 3.59 -9.49
CA ARG A 32 15.15 3.26 -8.24
C ARG A 32 14.71 4.11 -7.05
N GLY A 33 13.66 4.92 -7.20
CA GLY A 33 13.13 5.77 -6.15
C GLY A 33 12.31 4.98 -5.11
N PRO A 34 11.96 5.63 -3.98
CA PRO A 34 11.08 5.02 -2.99
C PRO A 34 9.72 4.71 -3.61
N LYS A 35 9.23 3.50 -3.35
CA LYS A 35 7.90 3.03 -3.76
C LYS A 35 6.85 3.64 -2.85
N ARG A 36 5.70 4.00 -3.43
CA ARG A 36 4.58 4.61 -2.72
C ARG A 36 3.26 4.11 -3.30
N CYS A 37 2.27 3.96 -2.43
CA CYS A 37 0.91 3.64 -2.84
C CYS A 37 0.31 4.77 -3.68
N ALA A 38 -0.44 4.39 -4.70
CA ALA A 38 -1.07 5.32 -5.63
C ALA A 38 -2.47 4.89 -6.07
N THR A 39 -3.20 5.85 -6.63
CA THR A 39 -4.36 5.61 -7.51
C THR A 39 -4.12 6.25 -8.88
N ALA A 40 -5.00 5.97 -9.84
CA ALA A 40 -4.93 6.50 -11.20
C ALA A 40 -6.21 7.26 -11.59
N ILE A 41 -6.05 8.38 -12.29
CA ILE A 41 -7.15 9.15 -12.89
C ILE A 41 -6.69 9.84 -14.18
N GLY A 42 -7.40 9.61 -15.28
CA GLY A 42 -6.99 10.07 -16.61
C GLY A 42 -5.56 9.60 -16.93
N ASN A 43 -4.68 10.54 -17.24
CA ASN A 43 -3.25 10.27 -17.47
C ASN A 43 -2.36 10.56 -16.25
N LYS A 44 -2.95 10.64 -15.06
CA LYS A 44 -2.24 10.97 -13.82
C LYS A 44 -2.14 9.76 -12.89
N VAL A 45 -0.99 9.66 -12.23
CA VAL A 45 -0.77 8.86 -11.04
C VAL A 45 -0.85 9.76 -9.82
N VAL A 46 -1.65 9.36 -8.85
CA VAL A 46 -1.95 10.12 -7.64
C VAL A 46 -1.24 9.48 -6.46
N ASP A 47 -0.32 10.20 -5.83
CA ASP A 47 0.42 9.75 -4.65
C ASP A 47 -0.48 9.77 -3.40
N LEU A 48 -0.96 8.58 -3.01
CA LEU A 48 -1.85 8.42 -1.86
C LEU A 48 -1.12 8.70 -0.54
N SER A 49 0.20 8.51 -0.49
CA SER A 49 0.99 8.83 0.71
C SER A 49 1.03 10.34 0.95
N ILE A 50 1.16 11.15 -0.11
CA ILE A 50 1.13 12.61 -0.02
C ILE A 50 -0.28 13.11 0.32
N LEU A 51 -1.32 12.54 -0.27
CA LEU A 51 -2.71 12.91 0.08
C LEU A 51 -3.04 12.57 1.54
N GLN A 52 -2.59 11.40 2.01
CA GLN A 52 -2.75 11.02 3.41
C GLN A 52 -1.93 11.92 4.34
N GLU A 53 -0.68 12.23 3.99
CA GLU A 53 0.17 13.15 4.77
C GLU A 53 -0.44 14.55 4.87
N ALA A 54 -1.07 15.04 3.79
CA ALA A 54 -1.74 16.34 3.74
C ALA A 54 -3.12 16.37 4.41
N GLY A 55 -3.56 15.27 5.04
CA GLY A 55 -4.86 15.17 5.73
C GLY A 55 -6.07 15.11 4.80
N CYS A 56 -5.87 14.88 3.49
CA CYS A 56 -6.97 14.83 2.52
C CYS A 56 -7.90 13.62 2.74
N LEU A 57 -7.41 12.60 3.45
CA LEU A 57 -8.12 11.36 3.74
C LEU A 57 -8.57 11.24 5.22
N ASP A 58 -8.37 12.28 6.03
CA ASP A 58 -8.69 12.25 7.48
C ASP A 58 -10.18 12.06 7.76
N SER A 59 -11.05 12.39 6.80
CA SER A 59 -12.49 12.21 6.90
C SER A 59 -12.93 10.75 6.69
N VAL A 60 -12.03 9.85 6.25
CA VAL A 60 -12.36 8.45 5.99
C VAL A 60 -12.42 7.67 7.30
N PRO A 61 -13.61 7.19 7.74
CA PRO A 61 -13.72 6.49 9.01
C PRO A 61 -12.98 5.16 8.99
N GLY A 62 -12.15 4.92 10.02
CA GLY A 62 -11.44 3.65 10.20
C GLY A 62 -10.21 3.44 9.31
N LEU A 63 -9.83 4.41 8.48
CA LEU A 63 -8.57 4.37 7.73
C LEU A 63 -7.39 4.62 8.69
N SER A 64 -6.45 3.67 8.74
CA SER A 64 -5.26 3.80 9.59
C SER A 64 -4.29 4.87 9.07
N ALA A 65 -3.56 5.52 9.99
CA ALA A 65 -2.59 6.57 9.69
C ALA A 65 -1.37 6.11 8.85
N ASN A 66 -1.18 4.79 8.73
CA ASN A 66 -0.12 4.15 7.94
C ASN A 66 -0.69 3.35 6.75
N ALA A 67 -1.95 3.56 6.35
CA ALA A 67 -2.54 2.87 5.21
C ALA A 67 -1.74 3.07 3.90
N PHE A 68 -1.19 4.27 3.68
CA PHE A 68 -0.36 4.63 2.53
C PHE A 68 0.97 5.28 2.94
N CYS A 69 0.97 6.12 3.98
CA CYS A 69 2.18 6.78 4.48
C CYS A 69 3.23 5.76 4.94
N GLY A 70 4.42 5.81 4.34
CA GLY A 70 5.52 4.91 4.67
C GLY A 70 5.37 3.48 4.14
N GLN A 71 4.35 3.21 3.32
CA GLN A 71 4.11 1.90 2.74
C GLN A 71 4.67 1.80 1.32
N GLU A 72 5.40 0.71 1.05
CA GLU A 72 5.90 0.38 -0.29
C GLU A 72 4.93 -0.51 -1.08
N THR A 73 3.86 -0.99 -0.44
CA THR A 73 2.85 -1.90 -1.01
C THR A 73 1.47 -1.60 -0.45
N LEU A 74 0.41 -2.04 -1.13
CA LEU A 74 -0.96 -1.80 -0.71
C LEU A 74 -1.45 -2.71 0.43
N ASN A 75 -0.64 -3.67 0.91
CA ASN A 75 -1.07 -4.68 1.88
C ASN A 75 -1.72 -4.06 3.14
N ALA A 76 -1.16 -2.96 3.66
CA ALA A 76 -1.72 -2.25 4.82
C ALA A 76 -3.14 -1.72 4.53
N PHE A 77 -3.36 -1.12 3.37
CA PHE A 77 -4.68 -0.65 2.95
C PHE A 77 -5.64 -1.83 2.67
N VAL A 78 -5.19 -2.83 1.92
CA VAL A 78 -5.96 -4.03 1.57
C VAL A 78 -6.39 -4.83 2.80
N ALA A 79 -5.67 -4.73 3.92
CA ALA A 79 -6.06 -5.36 5.19
C ALA A 79 -7.29 -4.73 5.88
N HIS A 80 -7.70 -3.51 5.49
CA HIS A 80 -8.88 -2.87 6.07
C HIS A 80 -10.18 -3.55 5.63
N SER A 81 -11.30 -3.24 6.28
CA SER A 81 -12.61 -3.81 5.94
C SER A 81 -13.24 -3.15 4.71
N PRO A 82 -14.21 -3.81 4.05
CA PRO A 82 -14.92 -3.26 2.89
C PRO A 82 -15.52 -1.85 3.07
N PRO A 83 -16.09 -1.50 4.24
CA PRO A 83 -16.53 -0.12 4.50
C PRO A 83 -15.40 0.90 4.34
N VAL A 84 -14.18 0.61 4.82
CA VAL A 84 -13.04 1.53 4.69
C VAL A 84 -12.63 1.68 3.23
N TRP A 85 -12.64 0.61 2.44
CA TRP A 85 -12.36 0.67 1.01
C TRP A 85 -13.36 1.57 0.27
N LYS A 86 -14.65 1.42 0.61
CA LYS A 86 -15.73 2.23 0.05
C LYS A 86 -15.59 3.70 0.40
N GLU A 87 -15.41 4.02 1.67
CA GLU A 87 -15.25 5.40 2.13
C GLU A 87 -13.98 6.05 1.55
N THR A 88 -12.88 5.29 1.45
CA THR A 88 -11.64 5.78 0.82
C THR A 88 -11.86 6.09 -0.66
N ARG A 89 -12.51 5.18 -1.38
CA ARG A 89 -12.85 5.36 -2.80
C ARG A 89 -13.73 6.58 -3.01
N GLN A 90 -14.82 6.69 -2.25
CA GLN A 90 -15.72 7.83 -2.32
C GLN A 90 -14.97 9.14 -2.05
N ARG A 91 -14.11 9.16 -1.03
CA ARG A 91 -13.31 10.33 -0.71
C ARG A 91 -12.37 10.73 -1.86
N LEU A 92 -11.73 9.77 -2.51
CA LEU A 92 -10.90 10.03 -3.70
C LEU A 92 -11.74 10.59 -4.86
N GLN A 93 -12.93 10.05 -5.10
CA GLN A 93 -13.84 10.59 -6.13
C GLN A 93 -14.24 12.04 -5.82
N GLU A 94 -14.56 12.35 -4.56
CA GLU A 94 -14.87 13.71 -4.12
C GLU A 94 -13.71 14.68 -4.35
N LEU A 95 -12.48 14.26 -4.04
CA LEU A 95 -11.28 15.06 -4.26
C LEU A 95 -11.09 15.44 -5.74
N PHE A 96 -11.55 14.60 -6.67
CA PHE A 96 -11.37 14.79 -8.11
C PHE A 96 -12.60 15.33 -8.85
N THR A 97 -13.74 15.50 -8.18
CA THR A 97 -14.97 15.99 -8.81
C THR A 97 -14.98 17.51 -8.96
N LYS A 98 -15.44 18.04 -10.10
CA LYS A 98 -15.75 19.46 -10.29
C LYS A 98 -16.99 19.83 -9.46
N THR A 99 -16.79 20.24 -8.21
CA THR A 99 -17.85 20.86 -7.39
C THR A 99 -17.40 22.19 -6.80
N LYS A 100 -18.36 23.04 -6.42
CA LYS A 100 -18.09 24.28 -5.67
C LYS A 100 -17.89 24.04 -4.17
N ASP A 101 -18.02 22.79 -3.70
CA ASP A 101 -18.00 22.42 -2.29
C ASP A 101 -16.57 22.41 -1.74
N ASN A 102 -16.42 22.70 -0.44
CA ASN A 102 -15.10 22.81 0.19
C ASN A 102 -14.30 21.49 0.16
N ASN A 103 -14.95 20.34 -0.02
CA ASN A 103 -14.32 19.02 0.07
C ASN A 103 -13.38 18.69 -1.10
N SER A 104 -13.64 19.21 -2.31
CA SER A 104 -12.77 19.05 -3.50
C SER A 104 -11.63 20.09 -3.51
N ARG A 105 -11.85 21.27 -2.90
CA ARG A 105 -10.86 22.36 -2.82
C ARG A 105 -9.58 22.00 -2.10
N ALA A 106 -9.61 21.03 -1.19
CA ALA A 106 -8.44 20.53 -0.47
C ALA A 106 -7.28 20.16 -1.42
N LEU A 107 -7.62 19.59 -2.60
CA LEU A 107 -6.66 19.31 -3.67
C LEU A 107 -6.83 20.27 -4.87
N HIS A 108 -8.06 20.55 -5.31
CA HIS A 108 -8.32 21.32 -6.55
C HIS A 108 -7.77 22.76 -6.55
N ASP A 109 -7.76 23.44 -5.40
CA ASP A 109 -7.26 24.83 -5.33
C ASP A 109 -5.83 24.90 -4.77
N ASN A 110 -5.24 23.76 -4.41
CA ASN A 110 -3.92 23.68 -3.78
C ASN A 110 -2.85 23.27 -4.80
N THR A 111 -2.33 24.25 -5.55
CA THR A 111 -1.33 24.03 -6.62
C THR A 111 -0.05 23.35 -6.12
N LEU A 112 0.37 23.62 -4.88
CA LEU A 112 1.54 22.98 -4.28
C LEU A 112 1.30 21.49 -4.03
N LEU A 113 0.14 21.15 -3.45
CA LEU A 113 -0.24 19.77 -3.22
C LEU A 113 -0.47 19.02 -4.53
N GLN A 114 -1.08 19.64 -5.54
CA GLN A 114 -1.21 19.05 -6.86
C GLN A 114 0.14 18.69 -7.46
N LYS A 115 1.10 19.62 -7.42
CA LYS A 115 2.45 19.37 -7.95
C LYS A 115 3.18 18.24 -7.20
N ALA A 116 2.87 18.04 -5.92
CA ALA A 116 3.46 17.00 -5.10
C ALA A 116 2.76 15.65 -5.25
N ALA A 117 1.44 15.64 -5.43
CA ALA A 117 0.61 14.44 -5.42
C ALA A 117 0.26 13.92 -6.82
N LEU A 118 0.31 14.74 -7.87
CA LEU A 118 -0.06 14.36 -9.23
C LEU A 118 1.17 14.24 -10.12
N HIS A 119 1.39 13.03 -10.63
CA HIS A 119 2.46 12.72 -11.55
C HIS A 119 1.89 12.32 -12.91
N ASP A 120 2.56 12.71 -14.00
CA ASP A 120 2.22 12.18 -15.31
C ASP A 120 2.54 10.68 -15.36
N MET A 121 1.59 9.87 -15.84
CA MET A 121 1.68 8.40 -15.81
C MET A 121 2.85 7.86 -16.65
N ASP A 122 3.27 8.59 -17.68
CA ASP A 122 4.42 8.27 -18.53
C ASP A 122 5.78 8.65 -17.91
N CYS A 123 5.77 9.44 -16.83
CA CYS A 123 6.96 9.94 -16.14
C CYS A 123 7.29 9.17 -14.86
N VAL A 124 6.57 8.08 -14.57
CA VAL A 124 6.77 7.27 -13.36
C VAL A 124 7.10 5.82 -13.69
N SER A 125 7.55 5.08 -12.68
CA SER A 125 7.73 3.63 -12.76
C SER A 125 6.68 2.95 -11.88
N LEU A 126 5.89 2.06 -12.47
CA LEU A 126 4.91 1.24 -11.76
C LEU A 126 5.56 -0.04 -11.24
N HIS A 127 5.09 -0.51 -10.09
CA HIS A 127 5.62 -1.69 -9.39
C HIS A 127 4.50 -2.70 -9.16
N LEU A 128 4.87 -3.90 -8.66
CA LEU A 128 3.88 -4.81 -8.12
C LEU A 128 3.08 -4.11 -7.01
N PRO A 129 1.74 -4.20 -7.04
CA PRO A 129 0.90 -3.47 -6.10
C PRO A 129 0.95 -4.03 -4.68
N LEU A 130 1.39 -5.28 -4.52
CA LEU A 130 1.33 -6.07 -3.29
C LEU A 130 2.65 -6.78 -3.02
N ALA A 131 2.98 -6.95 -1.74
CA ALA A 131 3.83 -8.02 -1.27
C ALA A 131 2.95 -9.28 -1.14
N VAL A 132 2.91 -10.09 -2.20
CA VAL A 132 2.09 -11.31 -2.22
C VAL A 132 2.77 -12.38 -1.36
N GLY A 133 2.09 -12.80 -0.30
CA GLY A 133 2.51 -13.95 0.51
C GLY A 133 2.38 -15.21 -0.30
N ASP A 134 1.13 -15.60 -0.57
CA ASP A 134 0.81 -16.79 -1.36
C ASP A 134 0.07 -16.44 -2.66
N TYR A 135 0.50 -17.07 -3.74
CA TYR A 135 -0.17 -17.09 -5.04
C TYR A 135 -0.72 -18.50 -5.28
N THR A 136 -2.00 -18.61 -5.59
CA THR A 136 -2.66 -19.86 -5.96
C THR A 136 -3.35 -19.67 -7.30
N ASP A 137 -3.19 -20.66 -8.17
CA ASP A 137 -3.69 -20.63 -9.52
C ASP A 137 -4.80 -21.68 -9.69
N PHE A 138 -5.99 -21.24 -10.09
CA PHE A 138 -7.14 -22.11 -10.27
C PHE A 138 -7.22 -22.64 -11.70
N TYR A 139 -8.24 -23.46 -11.95
CA TYR A 139 -8.48 -24.08 -13.25
C TYR A 139 -9.95 -23.97 -13.64
N SER A 140 -10.52 -22.76 -13.59
CA SER A 140 -11.96 -22.55 -13.46
C SER A 140 -12.73 -22.26 -14.76
N SER A 141 -12.09 -22.19 -15.93
CA SER A 141 -12.78 -22.16 -17.24
C SER A 141 -13.09 -23.57 -17.72
N ARG A 142 -14.37 -23.86 -18.00
CA ARG A 142 -14.82 -25.17 -18.47
C ARG A 142 -14.33 -25.47 -19.87
N GLU A 143 -14.38 -24.47 -20.74
CA GLU A 143 -13.94 -24.54 -22.12
C GLU A 143 -12.44 -24.84 -22.16
N HIS A 144 -11.63 -24.13 -21.37
CA HIS A 144 -10.20 -24.38 -21.28
C HIS A 144 -9.91 -25.82 -20.81
N ALA A 145 -10.53 -26.25 -19.69
CA ALA A 145 -10.38 -27.60 -19.17
C ALA A 145 -10.79 -28.69 -20.17
N THR A 146 -11.86 -28.44 -20.93
CA THR A 146 -12.36 -29.35 -21.98
C THR A 146 -11.41 -29.40 -23.18
N ASN A 147 -10.89 -28.25 -23.63
CA ASN A 147 -9.95 -28.16 -24.74
C ASN A 147 -8.65 -28.92 -24.43
N VAL A 148 -8.03 -28.62 -23.30
CA VAL A 148 -6.81 -29.32 -22.84
C VAL A 148 -7.11 -30.82 -22.66
N GLY A 149 -8.20 -31.16 -21.97
CA GLY A 149 -8.61 -32.54 -21.80
C GLY A 149 -8.76 -33.30 -23.11
N THR A 150 -9.39 -32.68 -24.11
CA THR A 150 -9.56 -33.27 -25.44
C THR A 150 -8.22 -33.55 -26.12
N MET A 151 -7.26 -32.63 -26.04
CA MET A 151 -5.93 -32.78 -26.67
C MET A 151 -5.03 -33.85 -26.01
N PHE A 152 -5.29 -34.19 -24.75
CA PHE A 152 -4.45 -35.12 -23.98
C PHE A 152 -5.11 -36.48 -23.70
N ARG A 153 -6.45 -36.52 -23.53
CA ARG A 153 -7.21 -37.72 -23.13
C ARG A 153 -8.33 -38.09 -24.11
N GLY A 154 -8.53 -37.29 -25.16
CA GLY A 154 -9.64 -37.46 -26.10
C GLY A 154 -10.94 -36.82 -25.60
N LYS A 155 -11.89 -36.64 -26.53
CA LYS A 155 -13.14 -35.89 -26.31
C LYS A 155 -14.01 -36.49 -25.20
N ASP A 156 -14.07 -37.81 -25.12
CA ASP A 156 -14.97 -38.52 -24.19
C ASP A 156 -14.47 -38.45 -22.73
N ASN A 157 -13.19 -38.15 -22.51
CA ASN A 157 -12.55 -38.09 -21.19
C ASN A 157 -11.93 -36.69 -20.92
N ALA A 158 -12.53 -35.65 -21.50
CA ALA A 158 -11.97 -34.32 -21.48
C ALA A 158 -11.92 -33.75 -20.06
N LEU A 159 -13.03 -33.69 -19.32
CA LEU A 159 -13.03 -33.23 -17.94
C LEU A 159 -12.71 -34.39 -16.99
N GLN A 160 -11.86 -34.12 -16.00
CA GLN A 160 -11.64 -35.06 -14.90
C GLN A 160 -12.89 -35.10 -14.00
N PRO A 161 -13.18 -36.24 -13.35
CA PRO A 161 -14.42 -36.42 -12.59
C PRO A 161 -14.67 -35.34 -11.54
N ASN A 162 -13.61 -34.85 -10.88
CA ASN A 162 -13.70 -33.86 -9.79
C ASN A 162 -13.97 -32.43 -10.26
N TRP A 163 -13.73 -32.09 -11.53
CA TRP A 163 -13.68 -30.71 -12.00
C TRP A 163 -15.01 -29.96 -11.85
N LEU A 164 -16.13 -30.66 -12.03
CA LEU A 164 -17.48 -30.09 -11.85
C LEU A 164 -17.97 -30.11 -10.38
N HIS A 165 -17.18 -30.64 -9.45
CA HIS A 165 -17.54 -30.70 -8.02
C HIS A 165 -16.78 -29.71 -7.14
N LEU A 166 -15.60 -29.28 -7.57
CA LEU A 166 -14.77 -28.32 -6.85
C LEU A 166 -13.93 -27.46 -7.81
N PRO A 167 -13.61 -26.21 -7.44
CA PRO A 167 -12.66 -25.40 -8.20
C PRO A 167 -11.23 -25.92 -7.96
N VAL A 168 -10.76 -26.77 -8.85
CA VAL A 168 -9.38 -27.30 -8.82
C VAL A 168 -8.39 -26.13 -8.89
N GLY A 169 -7.33 -26.19 -8.08
CA GLY A 169 -6.23 -25.22 -8.10
C GLY A 169 -4.95 -25.79 -7.49
N TYR A 170 -3.85 -25.06 -7.63
CA TYR A 170 -2.54 -25.42 -7.12
C TYR A 170 -1.77 -24.19 -6.64
N HIS A 171 -0.80 -24.38 -5.74
CA HIS A 171 0.05 -23.28 -5.29
C HIS A 171 1.01 -22.86 -6.40
N GLY A 172 0.91 -21.59 -6.82
CA GLY A 172 1.83 -20.95 -7.75
C GLY A 172 3.10 -20.47 -7.03
N ARG A 173 3.88 -19.64 -7.71
CA ARG A 173 5.15 -19.10 -7.16
C ARG A 173 5.13 -17.59 -6.99
N SER A 174 4.98 -17.13 -5.74
CA SER A 174 4.93 -15.69 -5.42
C SER A 174 6.24 -14.94 -5.77
N SER A 175 7.40 -15.58 -5.64
CA SER A 175 8.71 -14.91 -5.85
C SER A 175 9.00 -14.52 -7.30
N THR A 176 8.23 -15.04 -8.25
CA THR A 176 8.40 -14.79 -9.70
C THR A 176 7.19 -14.09 -10.31
N LEU A 177 6.32 -13.54 -9.47
CA LEU A 177 5.39 -12.50 -9.88
C LEU A 177 6.21 -11.27 -10.32
N GLN A 178 5.87 -10.72 -11.47
CA GLN A 178 6.51 -9.56 -12.07
C GLN A 178 5.44 -8.55 -12.48
N VAL A 179 5.73 -7.26 -12.35
CA VAL A 179 4.83 -6.23 -12.89
C VAL A 179 4.98 -6.13 -14.40
N SER A 180 3.90 -5.83 -15.09
CA SER A 180 3.83 -5.49 -16.52
C SER A 180 5.03 -4.67 -17.00
N GLY A 181 5.56 -5.02 -18.18
CA GLY A 181 6.74 -4.42 -18.80
C GLY A 181 8.05 -5.15 -18.50
N HIS A 182 8.11 -6.02 -17.48
CA HIS A 182 9.28 -6.86 -17.23
C HIS A 182 9.39 -7.95 -18.29
N ALA A 183 10.55 -8.04 -18.95
CA ALA A 183 10.79 -9.04 -19.98
C ALA A 183 10.87 -10.46 -19.37
N VAL A 184 10.36 -11.44 -20.12
CA VAL A 184 10.27 -12.84 -19.69
C VAL A 184 11.30 -13.66 -20.44
N ARG A 185 12.23 -14.28 -19.71
CA ARG A 185 13.24 -15.14 -20.34
C ARG A 185 12.68 -16.51 -20.62
N ARG A 186 12.81 -17.00 -21.86
CA ARG A 186 12.49 -18.39 -22.21
C ARG A 186 13.24 -19.34 -21.27
N PRO A 187 12.54 -20.22 -20.52
CA PRO A 187 13.20 -21.10 -19.58
C PRO A 187 13.97 -22.21 -20.32
N CYS A 188 15.07 -22.65 -19.71
CA CYS A 188 15.64 -23.96 -20.01
C CYS A 188 15.16 -24.97 -18.99
N GLY A 189 14.93 -26.21 -19.40
CA GLY A 189 14.48 -27.27 -18.49
C GLY A 189 14.69 -28.64 -19.10
N GLN A 190 14.13 -29.66 -18.43
CA GLN A 190 14.12 -31.03 -18.96
C GLN A 190 13.00 -31.18 -19.98
N LEU A 191 13.37 -31.64 -21.18
CA LEU A 191 12.48 -31.88 -22.29
C LEU A 191 12.51 -33.36 -22.63
N LEU A 192 11.35 -33.93 -22.95
CA LEU A 192 11.27 -35.32 -23.36
C LEU A 192 12.00 -35.53 -24.70
N GLN A 193 12.95 -36.48 -24.78
CA GLN A 193 13.83 -36.63 -25.94
C GLN A 193 13.09 -37.10 -27.21
N LYS A 194 12.02 -37.89 -27.06
CA LYS A 194 11.05 -38.37 -28.09
C LYS A 194 9.71 -38.67 -27.41
N GLU A 195 8.62 -38.95 -28.14
CA GLU A 195 7.32 -39.29 -27.52
C GLU A 195 7.34 -40.52 -26.57
N ASP A 196 8.45 -41.26 -26.49
CA ASP A 196 8.67 -42.37 -25.57
C ASP A 196 9.40 -41.92 -24.28
N PRO A 197 8.71 -41.87 -23.12
CA PRO A 197 9.28 -41.56 -21.81
C PRO A 197 10.48 -42.43 -21.40
N LYS A 198 10.59 -43.64 -21.96
CA LYS A 198 11.65 -44.59 -21.60
C LYS A 198 13.02 -44.20 -22.13
N GLN A 199 13.09 -43.24 -23.05
CA GLN A 199 14.35 -42.80 -23.65
C GLN A 199 15.01 -41.65 -22.86
N GLY A 200 14.35 -41.16 -21.81
CA GLY A 200 14.88 -40.11 -20.93
C GLY A 200 14.58 -38.69 -21.42
N SER A 201 15.21 -37.72 -20.76
CA SER A 201 15.06 -36.29 -21.02
C SER A 201 16.38 -35.66 -21.45
N ILE A 202 16.30 -34.54 -22.16
CA ILE A 202 17.42 -33.67 -22.50
C ILE A 202 17.25 -32.32 -21.80
N TYR A 203 18.35 -31.65 -21.47
CA TYR A 203 18.32 -30.28 -20.99
C TYR A 203 18.40 -29.31 -22.18
N GLY A 204 17.52 -28.33 -22.24
CA GLY A 204 17.54 -27.33 -23.31
C GLY A 204 16.47 -26.25 -23.16
N PRO A 205 16.44 -25.29 -24.09
CA PRO A 205 15.43 -24.23 -24.11
C PRO A 205 14.04 -24.80 -24.42
N CYS A 206 13.03 -24.31 -23.72
CA CYS A 206 11.63 -24.59 -23.99
C CYS A 206 11.27 -24.29 -25.46
N GLN A 207 10.63 -25.23 -26.13
CA GLN A 207 10.18 -25.14 -27.52
C GLN A 207 8.70 -24.74 -27.63
N LEU A 208 7.91 -25.00 -26.59
CA LEU A 208 6.46 -24.76 -26.55
C LEU A 208 6.11 -23.70 -25.49
N LEU A 209 6.66 -22.48 -25.64
CA LEU A 209 6.40 -21.36 -24.74
C LEU A 209 5.04 -20.73 -25.06
N ASP A 210 4.28 -20.45 -24.01
CA ASP A 210 2.88 -20.06 -24.11
C ASP A 210 2.52 -18.95 -23.10
N PHE A 211 1.43 -18.24 -23.38
CA PHE A 211 0.76 -17.35 -22.45
C PHE A 211 -0.51 -18.04 -21.89
N GLU A 212 -1.00 -17.55 -20.76
CA GLU A 212 -2.32 -17.90 -20.24
C GLU A 212 -3.05 -16.61 -19.87
N LEU A 213 -4.15 -16.31 -20.57
CA LEU A 213 -5.00 -15.16 -20.29
C LEU A 213 -5.76 -15.38 -18.99
N GLU A 214 -5.45 -14.58 -17.97
CA GLU A 214 -6.07 -14.71 -16.66
C GLU A 214 -6.43 -13.36 -16.03
N VAL A 215 -7.29 -13.43 -15.02
CA VAL A 215 -7.58 -12.34 -14.09
C VAL A 215 -7.35 -12.85 -12.68
N ALA A 216 -6.53 -12.16 -11.92
CA ALA A 216 -6.22 -12.53 -10.56
C ALA A 216 -7.06 -11.73 -9.56
N ALA A 217 -7.71 -12.42 -8.64
CA ALA A 217 -8.43 -11.81 -7.51
C ALA A 217 -7.46 -11.54 -6.35
N VAL A 218 -7.58 -10.35 -5.76
CA VAL A 218 -6.82 -9.94 -4.58
C VAL A 218 -7.65 -10.17 -3.34
N VAL A 219 -7.12 -10.98 -2.43
CA VAL A 219 -7.72 -11.21 -1.13
C VAL A 219 -7.47 -9.98 -0.23
N GLY A 220 -8.51 -9.44 0.39
CA GLY A 220 -8.44 -8.30 1.30
C GLY A 220 -9.21 -8.52 2.60
N GLY A 221 -9.00 -7.63 3.57
CA GLY A 221 -9.57 -7.67 4.91
C GLY A 221 -8.65 -8.34 5.93
N PRO A 222 -9.09 -8.48 7.19
CA PRO A 222 -8.33 -9.19 8.23
C PRO A 222 -8.34 -10.71 8.00
N ALA A 223 -7.15 -11.34 8.04
CA ALA A 223 -7.01 -12.77 7.80
C ALA A 223 -7.95 -13.61 8.67
N ASN A 224 -8.48 -14.71 8.12
CA ASN A 224 -9.24 -15.68 8.90
C ASN A 224 -8.33 -16.43 9.88
N ALA A 225 -8.90 -16.91 10.98
CA ALA A 225 -8.15 -17.72 11.93
C ALA A 225 -7.80 -19.09 11.32
N ILE A 226 -6.64 -19.63 11.71
CA ILE A 226 -6.24 -20.99 11.32
C ILE A 226 -7.34 -21.99 11.70
N GLY A 227 -7.68 -22.89 10.79
CA GLY A 227 -8.76 -23.86 11.01
C GLY A 227 -10.18 -23.33 10.76
N GLN A 228 -10.36 -22.02 10.48
CA GLN A 228 -11.67 -21.43 10.23
C GLN A 228 -11.86 -21.11 8.74
N ALA A 229 -12.71 -21.88 8.07
CA ALA A 229 -13.08 -21.65 6.68
C ALA A 229 -13.92 -20.37 6.50
N LEU A 230 -13.81 -19.77 5.32
CA LEU A 230 -14.66 -18.66 4.90
C LEU A 230 -16.00 -19.20 4.40
N THR A 231 -17.09 -18.51 4.74
CA THR A 231 -18.39 -18.70 4.10
C THR A 231 -18.41 -18.01 2.74
N MET A 232 -19.40 -18.32 1.89
CA MET A 232 -19.60 -17.63 0.61
C MET A 232 -19.74 -16.10 0.77
N GLU A 233 -20.48 -15.66 1.80
CA GLU A 233 -20.65 -14.24 2.12
C GLU A 233 -19.32 -13.58 2.53
N HIS A 234 -18.55 -14.24 3.41
CA HIS A 234 -17.23 -13.76 3.78
C HIS A 234 -16.31 -13.71 2.55
N ALA A 235 -16.27 -14.76 1.73
CA ALA A 235 -15.41 -14.77 0.54
C ALA A 235 -15.73 -13.62 -0.42
N LYS A 236 -17.01 -13.32 -0.68
CA LYS A 236 -17.41 -12.17 -1.52
C LYS A 236 -16.91 -10.84 -0.96
N SER A 237 -17.10 -10.61 0.34
CA SER A 237 -16.62 -9.39 1.00
C SER A 237 -15.09 -9.32 1.14
N ARG A 238 -14.39 -10.45 1.02
CA ARG A 238 -12.94 -10.58 1.11
C ARG A 238 -12.23 -10.40 -0.24
N ILE A 239 -12.93 -10.24 -1.35
CA ILE A 239 -12.28 -9.92 -2.63
C ILE A 239 -12.19 -8.40 -2.76
N PHE A 240 -10.98 -7.87 -2.61
CA PHE A 240 -10.71 -6.43 -2.70
C PHE A 240 -10.86 -5.91 -4.13
N GLY A 241 -10.37 -6.68 -5.09
CA GLY A 241 -10.34 -6.28 -6.49
C GLY A 241 -9.61 -7.28 -7.36
N TYR A 242 -9.31 -6.86 -8.59
CA TYR A 242 -8.77 -7.70 -9.65
C TYR A 242 -7.62 -7.02 -10.39
N CYS A 243 -6.69 -7.81 -10.89
CA CYS A 243 -5.67 -7.39 -11.87
C CYS A 243 -5.61 -8.40 -13.02
N LEU A 244 -5.15 -7.96 -14.20
CA LEU A 244 -4.86 -8.89 -15.30
C LEU A 244 -3.62 -9.71 -14.95
N MET A 245 -3.62 -10.97 -15.35
CA MET A 245 -2.51 -11.88 -15.12
C MET A 245 -2.17 -12.65 -16.39
N ASN A 246 -0.88 -12.84 -16.62
CA ASN A 246 -0.36 -13.79 -17.61
C ASN A 246 0.49 -14.84 -16.90
N ASP A 247 -0.02 -16.07 -16.83
CA ASP A 247 0.72 -17.19 -16.26
C ASP A 247 1.53 -17.93 -17.32
N TRP A 248 2.76 -17.45 -17.53
CA TRP A 248 3.63 -17.94 -18.59
C TRP A 248 3.93 -19.43 -18.42
N SER A 249 3.84 -20.16 -19.53
CA SER A 249 3.82 -21.61 -19.49
C SER A 249 4.78 -22.24 -20.49
N ALA A 250 5.66 -23.11 -20.00
CA ALA A 250 6.54 -23.93 -20.83
C ALA A 250 5.95 -25.33 -21.00
N ARG A 251 5.12 -25.53 -22.04
CA ARG A 251 4.22 -26.70 -22.16
C ARG A 251 4.94 -28.04 -22.28
N ASP A 252 6.10 -28.06 -22.92
CA ASP A 252 6.95 -29.23 -23.08
C ASP A 252 7.62 -29.65 -21.77
N ILE A 253 8.13 -28.69 -20.99
CA ILE A 253 8.62 -28.92 -19.61
C ILE A 253 7.46 -29.42 -18.74
N GLN A 254 6.31 -28.74 -18.81
CA GLN A 254 5.11 -29.07 -18.02
C GLN A 254 4.68 -30.52 -18.23
N LYS A 255 4.57 -30.94 -19.51
CA LYS A 255 4.15 -32.29 -19.89
C LYS A 255 5.05 -33.36 -19.28
N TRP A 256 6.35 -33.10 -19.13
CA TRP A 256 7.31 -34.04 -18.56
C TRP A 256 7.24 -34.10 -17.03
N GLU A 257 7.07 -32.97 -16.35
CA GLU A 257 7.21 -32.90 -14.89
C GLU A 257 5.90 -33.11 -14.11
N TYR A 258 4.74 -32.81 -14.70
CA TYR A 258 3.53 -32.54 -13.89
C TYR A 258 2.90 -33.78 -13.22
N VAL A 259 3.24 -34.99 -13.66
CA VAL A 259 2.69 -36.21 -13.06
C VAL A 259 3.63 -36.74 -11.98
N PRO A 260 3.18 -36.93 -10.72
CA PRO A 260 1.81 -36.75 -10.22
C PRO A 260 1.55 -35.42 -9.48
N LEU A 261 2.56 -34.55 -9.32
CA LEU A 261 2.53 -33.46 -8.33
C LEU A 261 1.98 -32.13 -8.84
N GLY A 262 1.66 -32.03 -10.12
CA GLY A 262 1.18 -30.79 -10.77
C GLY A 262 2.30 -29.95 -11.39
N PRO A 263 1.94 -28.83 -12.03
CA PRO A 263 2.89 -27.91 -12.66
C PRO A 263 3.89 -27.33 -11.67
N PHE A 264 5.15 -27.16 -12.07
CA PHE A 264 6.19 -26.62 -11.19
C PHE A 264 7.18 -25.71 -11.94
N THR A 265 8.27 -26.24 -12.48
CA THR A 265 9.28 -25.43 -13.20
C THR A 265 8.77 -24.88 -14.52
N SER A 266 7.70 -25.46 -15.05
CA SER A 266 7.03 -24.97 -16.26
C SER A 266 6.18 -23.72 -16.06
N LYS A 267 6.01 -23.25 -14.82
CA LYS A 267 5.19 -22.08 -14.42
C LYS A 267 5.97 -21.10 -13.54
N ASN A 268 6.84 -21.61 -12.66
CA ASN A 268 7.54 -20.80 -11.67
C ASN A 268 8.63 -19.87 -12.21
N PHE A 269 8.81 -19.75 -13.53
CA PHE A 269 9.86 -18.93 -14.13
C PHE A 269 9.41 -17.47 -14.31
N ALA A 270 8.11 -17.22 -14.52
CA ALA A 270 7.53 -15.89 -14.58
C ALA A 270 6.00 -15.96 -14.55
N THR A 271 5.37 -15.03 -13.84
CA THR A 271 3.95 -14.70 -13.96
C THR A 271 3.84 -13.18 -13.96
N THR A 272 3.15 -12.57 -14.93
CA THR A 272 3.08 -11.10 -15.07
C THR A 272 1.72 -10.57 -14.61
N LEU A 273 1.71 -9.46 -13.87
CA LEU A 273 0.50 -8.78 -13.40
C LEU A 273 0.38 -7.36 -13.96
N SER A 274 -0.84 -6.91 -14.26
CA SER A 274 -1.09 -5.48 -14.47
C SER A 274 -0.87 -4.70 -13.16
N PRO A 275 -0.36 -3.45 -13.23
CA PRO A 275 0.05 -2.70 -12.04
C PRO A 275 -1.12 -2.14 -11.21
N TRP A 276 -2.31 -2.08 -11.80
CA TRP A 276 -3.50 -1.48 -11.19
C TRP A 276 -4.50 -2.56 -10.75
N ILE A 277 -4.89 -2.52 -9.49
CA ILE A 277 -5.97 -3.32 -8.91
C ILE A 277 -7.27 -2.53 -9.04
N VAL A 278 -8.18 -3.01 -9.89
CA VAL A 278 -9.54 -2.47 -10.04
C VAL A 278 -10.40 -3.08 -8.94
N THR A 279 -11.05 -2.26 -8.12
CA THR A 279 -11.83 -2.75 -6.97
C THR A 279 -13.15 -3.37 -7.39
N THR A 280 -13.65 -4.34 -6.61
CA THR A 280 -15.01 -4.88 -6.77
C THR A 280 -16.06 -3.77 -6.71
N LEU A 281 -15.87 -2.78 -5.84
CA LEU A 281 -16.71 -1.58 -5.74
C LEU A 281 -16.86 -0.84 -7.08
N ALA A 282 -15.77 -0.66 -7.84
CA ALA A 282 -15.81 0.00 -9.15
C ALA A 282 -16.71 -0.78 -10.13
N LEU A 283 -16.57 -2.10 -10.14
CA LEU A 283 -17.31 -3.00 -11.04
C LEU A 283 -18.79 -3.09 -10.65
N GLU A 284 -19.09 -3.16 -9.36
CA GLU A 284 -20.44 -3.26 -8.81
C GLU A 284 -21.23 -1.95 -8.98
N GLU A 285 -20.64 -0.81 -8.61
CA GLU A 285 -21.27 0.50 -8.79
C GLU A 285 -21.42 0.87 -10.28
N GLY A 286 -20.49 0.41 -11.12
CA GLY A 286 -20.59 0.49 -12.57
C GLY A 286 -21.73 -0.34 -13.16
N GLY A 287 -22.24 -1.33 -12.42
CA GLY A 287 -23.29 -2.25 -12.87
C GLY A 287 -22.79 -3.28 -13.86
N PHE A 288 -21.56 -3.78 -13.65
CA PHE A 288 -20.92 -4.78 -14.52
C PHE A 288 -21.00 -6.20 -13.97
N ALA A 289 -21.71 -6.43 -12.86
CA ALA A 289 -21.98 -7.78 -12.38
C ALA A 289 -22.83 -8.56 -13.41
N CYS A 290 -22.45 -9.80 -13.71
CA CYS A 290 -23.14 -10.68 -14.63
C CYS A 290 -23.08 -12.14 -14.13
N PRO A 291 -23.84 -13.08 -14.69
CA PRO A 291 -23.64 -14.50 -14.40
C PRO A 291 -22.29 -15.01 -14.94
N THR A 292 -21.78 -16.09 -14.33
CA THR A 292 -20.76 -16.97 -14.91
C THR A 292 -21.27 -17.72 -16.14
N SER A 293 -20.39 -18.42 -16.87
CA SER A 293 -20.77 -19.26 -18.02
C SER A 293 -21.68 -20.42 -17.64
N ALA A 294 -21.66 -20.82 -16.37
CA ALA A 294 -22.55 -21.83 -15.85
C ALA A 294 -24.01 -21.36 -15.84
N THR A 295 -24.24 -20.04 -15.66
CA THR A 295 -25.49 -19.38 -15.22
C THR A 295 -26.05 -19.95 -13.91
N GLU A 296 -26.28 -21.25 -13.86
CA GLU A 296 -26.56 -22.06 -12.67
C GLU A 296 -25.79 -23.39 -12.73
N GLN A 297 -25.29 -23.86 -11.59
CA GLN A 297 -24.59 -25.15 -11.49
C GLN A 297 -25.57 -26.25 -11.01
N THR A 298 -26.20 -26.98 -11.96
CA THR A 298 -27.25 -27.98 -11.66
C THR A 298 -26.88 -29.43 -11.98
N ASN A 299 -25.83 -29.68 -12.76
CA ASN A 299 -25.41 -31.03 -13.13
C ASN A 299 -23.87 -31.19 -13.09
N PRO A 300 -23.32 -31.66 -11.96
CA PRO A 300 -23.97 -31.86 -10.67
C PRO A 300 -24.25 -30.51 -9.97
N VAL A 301 -25.16 -30.52 -9.00
CA VAL A 301 -25.28 -29.41 -8.05
C VAL A 301 -24.04 -29.43 -7.13
N PRO A 302 -23.29 -28.31 -6.97
CA PRO A 302 -22.19 -28.23 -6.02
C PRO A 302 -22.66 -28.49 -4.59
N LEU A 303 -21.74 -28.95 -3.74
CA LEU A 303 -22.04 -29.09 -2.31
C LEU A 303 -22.43 -27.73 -1.69
N PRO A 304 -23.28 -27.70 -0.64
CA PRO A 304 -23.87 -26.46 -0.12
C PRO A 304 -22.88 -25.33 0.17
N TYR A 305 -21.67 -25.64 0.64
CA TYR A 305 -20.67 -24.62 0.95
C TYR A 305 -20.16 -23.83 -0.28
N LEU A 306 -20.26 -24.42 -1.49
CA LEU A 306 -19.86 -23.78 -2.75
C LEU A 306 -21.03 -23.13 -3.51
N GLN A 307 -22.26 -23.26 -3.02
CA GLN A 307 -23.40 -22.70 -3.73
C GLN A 307 -23.40 -21.18 -3.57
N ASP A 308 -23.26 -20.49 -4.70
CA ASP A 308 -23.46 -19.05 -4.80
C ASP A 308 -24.87 -18.80 -5.32
N PRO A 309 -25.75 -18.09 -4.58
CA PRO A 309 -27.11 -17.80 -5.04
C PRO A 309 -27.19 -17.11 -6.42
N ASN A 310 -26.14 -16.37 -6.80
CA ASN A 310 -26.12 -15.57 -8.03
C ASN A 310 -25.12 -16.09 -9.07
N TYR A 311 -24.26 -17.06 -8.71
CA TYR A 311 -23.11 -17.52 -9.51
C TYR A 311 -22.44 -16.38 -10.29
N SER A 312 -22.14 -15.28 -9.58
CA SER A 312 -21.83 -13.99 -10.19
C SER A 312 -20.37 -13.91 -10.64
N SER A 313 -20.14 -13.23 -11.76
CA SER A 313 -18.88 -12.76 -12.29
C SER A 313 -19.03 -11.28 -12.67
N TYR A 314 -18.09 -10.74 -13.44
CA TYR A 314 -18.14 -9.39 -14.00
C TYR A 314 -17.91 -9.42 -15.51
N ASP A 315 -18.63 -8.56 -16.24
CA ASP A 315 -18.47 -8.34 -17.67
C ASP A 315 -17.20 -7.52 -17.93
N ILE A 316 -16.06 -8.20 -17.85
CA ILE A 316 -14.73 -7.66 -18.16
C ILE A 316 -14.36 -8.20 -19.53
N GLN A 317 -14.37 -7.33 -20.54
CA GLN A 317 -13.86 -7.67 -21.86
C GLN A 317 -12.35 -7.86 -21.77
N LEU A 318 -11.83 -8.93 -22.38
CA LEU A 318 -10.42 -9.28 -22.33
C LEU A 318 -9.89 -9.46 -23.76
N THR A 319 -8.67 -8.98 -24.00
CA THR A 319 -7.98 -9.18 -25.28
C THR A 319 -6.53 -9.57 -25.06
N VAL A 320 -6.00 -10.38 -25.97
CA VAL A 320 -4.56 -10.69 -26.07
C VAL A 320 -4.09 -10.38 -27.48
N ALA A 321 -3.00 -9.63 -27.58
CA ALA A 321 -2.33 -9.33 -28.83
C ALA A 321 -0.87 -9.80 -28.81
N ILE A 322 -0.37 -10.18 -29.99
CA ILE A 322 1.05 -10.46 -30.24
C ILE A 322 1.62 -9.37 -31.14
N GLN A 323 2.78 -8.85 -30.78
CA GLN A 323 3.61 -8.03 -31.67
C GLN A 323 4.98 -8.70 -31.80
N SER A 324 5.30 -9.22 -32.99
CA SER A 324 6.65 -9.72 -33.27
C SER A 324 7.63 -8.55 -33.43
N ALA A 325 8.93 -8.83 -33.33
CA ALA A 325 9.97 -7.82 -33.53
C ALA A 325 9.95 -7.18 -34.94
N SER A 326 9.30 -7.82 -35.92
CA SER A 326 9.17 -7.32 -37.29
C SER A 326 7.91 -6.46 -37.51
N MET A 327 6.96 -6.47 -36.56
CA MET A 327 5.67 -5.80 -36.68
C MET A 327 5.68 -4.41 -36.04
N SER A 328 5.15 -3.41 -36.76
CA SER A 328 4.92 -2.07 -36.22
C SER A 328 3.67 -1.97 -35.33
N THR A 329 2.71 -2.87 -35.52
CA THR A 329 1.42 -2.89 -34.82
C THR A 329 1.13 -4.30 -34.31
N ALA A 330 0.63 -4.43 -33.09
CA ALA A 330 0.21 -5.71 -32.52
C ALA A 330 -1.06 -6.26 -33.20
N THR A 331 -1.16 -7.59 -33.30
CA THR A 331 -2.35 -8.29 -33.81
C THR A 331 -3.08 -8.96 -32.66
N THR A 332 -4.36 -8.63 -32.47
CA THR A 332 -5.23 -9.30 -31.49
C THR A 332 -5.52 -10.72 -31.94
N ILE A 333 -5.12 -11.70 -31.13
CA ILE A 333 -5.28 -13.14 -31.40
C ILE A 333 -6.36 -13.79 -30.53
N CYS A 334 -6.78 -13.12 -29.46
CA CYS A 334 -7.83 -13.57 -28.56
C CYS A 334 -8.70 -12.40 -28.10
N THR A 335 -10.02 -12.57 -28.14
CA THR A 335 -11.01 -11.72 -27.50
C THR A 335 -11.94 -12.61 -26.67
N SER A 336 -11.92 -12.43 -25.35
CA SER A 336 -12.62 -13.27 -24.38
C SER A 336 -13.34 -12.39 -23.34
N ASN A 337 -13.89 -13.02 -22.31
CA ASN A 337 -14.56 -12.30 -21.21
C ASN A 337 -14.42 -13.06 -19.90
N PHE A 338 -14.24 -12.33 -18.80
CA PHE A 338 -14.15 -12.90 -17.45
C PHE A 338 -15.43 -13.64 -17.02
N CYS A 339 -16.58 -13.33 -17.61
CA CYS A 339 -17.82 -14.06 -17.39
C CYS A 339 -17.75 -15.52 -17.88
N HIS A 340 -16.75 -15.92 -18.66
CA HIS A 340 -16.61 -17.30 -19.15
C HIS A 340 -16.13 -18.31 -18.09
N LEU A 341 -15.68 -17.86 -16.92
CA LEU A 341 -15.38 -18.76 -15.82
C LEU A 341 -16.63 -19.54 -15.38
N TYR A 342 -16.45 -20.82 -15.09
CA TYR A 342 -17.49 -21.68 -14.52
C TYR A 342 -17.54 -21.57 -12.99
N TRP A 343 -16.38 -21.56 -12.35
CA TRP A 343 -16.23 -21.29 -10.91
C TRP A 343 -15.79 -19.84 -10.73
N ASN A 344 -16.55 -19.07 -9.92
CA ASN A 344 -16.19 -17.67 -9.67
C ASN A 344 -15.13 -17.52 -8.56
N PRO A 345 -14.50 -16.35 -8.43
CA PRO A 345 -13.48 -16.10 -7.41
C PRO A 345 -13.96 -16.29 -5.96
N ALA A 346 -15.25 -16.08 -5.67
CA ALA A 346 -15.79 -16.32 -4.34
C ALA A 346 -15.81 -17.83 -4.02
N GLN A 347 -16.24 -18.68 -4.96
CA GLN A 347 -16.18 -20.13 -4.84
C GLN A 347 -14.73 -20.63 -4.70
N GLN A 348 -13.81 -20.05 -5.47
CA GLN A 348 -12.37 -20.34 -5.37
C GLN A 348 -11.84 -20.06 -3.96
N LEU A 349 -12.12 -18.88 -3.42
CA LEU A 349 -11.67 -18.48 -2.08
C LEU A 349 -12.33 -19.30 -0.95
N VAL A 350 -13.63 -19.60 -1.07
CA VAL A 350 -14.31 -20.52 -0.14
C VAL A 350 -13.63 -21.88 -0.14
N HIS A 351 -13.42 -22.47 -1.33
CA HIS A 351 -12.79 -23.77 -1.44
C HIS A 351 -11.38 -23.78 -0.87
N HIS A 352 -10.58 -22.75 -1.16
CA HIS A 352 -9.20 -22.65 -0.69
C HIS A 352 -9.12 -22.66 0.85
N SER A 353 -10.06 -21.97 1.51
CA SER A 353 -10.10 -21.90 2.97
C SER A 353 -10.79 -23.11 3.65
N VAL A 354 -11.44 -24.01 2.90
CA VAL A 354 -12.37 -25.00 3.47
C VAL A 354 -11.74 -25.97 4.48
N THR A 355 -10.45 -26.27 4.31
CA THR A 355 -9.68 -27.14 5.23
C THR A 355 -9.00 -26.36 6.36
N GLY A 356 -9.30 -25.07 6.51
CA GLY A 356 -8.74 -24.19 7.53
C GLY A 356 -7.51 -23.39 7.08
N CYS A 357 -7.25 -23.29 5.76
CA CYS A 357 -6.19 -22.45 5.22
C CYS A 357 -6.42 -20.98 5.58
N VAL A 358 -5.37 -20.31 6.05
CA VAL A 358 -5.40 -18.87 6.33
C VAL A 358 -5.24 -18.11 5.02
N MET A 359 -6.15 -17.20 4.76
CA MET A 359 -6.15 -16.31 3.61
C MET A 359 -5.75 -14.91 4.08
N ASN A 360 -4.57 -14.44 3.70
CA ASN A 360 -4.01 -13.17 4.13
C ASN A 360 -4.39 -12.02 3.20
N PRO A 361 -4.47 -10.79 3.71
CA PRO A 361 -4.60 -9.62 2.83
C PRO A 361 -3.38 -9.48 1.92
N GLY A 362 -3.64 -9.40 0.61
CA GLY A 362 -2.65 -9.37 -0.44
C GLY A 362 -2.31 -10.73 -1.06
N ASP A 363 -2.90 -11.83 -0.58
CA ASP A 363 -2.83 -13.11 -1.29
C ASP A 363 -3.53 -13.00 -2.64
N LEU A 364 -3.02 -13.76 -3.62
CA LEU A 364 -3.42 -13.66 -5.01
C LEU A 364 -4.03 -14.98 -5.51
N LEU A 365 -5.20 -14.92 -6.11
CA LEU A 365 -5.90 -16.07 -6.69
C LEU A 365 -6.04 -15.90 -8.20
N GLY A 366 -5.22 -16.62 -8.97
CA GLY A 366 -5.33 -16.73 -10.42
C GLY A 366 -6.61 -17.46 -10.83
N SER A 367 -7.29 -16.99 -11.87
CA SER A 367 -8.56 -17.59 -12.30
C SER A 367 -8.40 -19.01 -12.89
N GLY A 368 -7.20 -19.35 -13.36
CA GLY A 368 -7.00 -20.27 -14.45
C GLY A 368 -7.30 -19.63 -15.79
N THR A 369 -6.67 -20.15 -16.84
CA THR A 369 -6.81 -19.65 -18.21
C THR A 369 -8.28 -19.46 -18.61
N ILE A 370 -8.62 -18.27 -19.10
CA ILE A 370 -9.99 -17.88 -19.47
C ILE A 370 -10.21 -18.15 -20.95
N SER A 371 -10.99 -19.20 -21.25
CA SER A 371 -11.45 -19.50 -22.61
C SER A 371 -12.96 -19.39 -22.71
N GLY A 372 -13.46 -18.80 -23.81
CA GLY A 372 -14.86 -18.88 -24.21
C GLY A 372 -15.12 -20.04 -25.18
N SER A 373 -16.36 -20.13 -25.67
CA SER A 373 -16.81 -21.26 -26.49
C SER A 373 -16.41 -21.15 -27.98
N THR A 374 -15.96 -19.98 -28.43
CA THR A 374 -15.51 -19.75 -29.80
C THR A 374 -13.99 -19.82 -29.91
N PRO A 375 -13.41 -20.33 -31.01
CA PRO A 375 -11.95 -20.47 -31.13
C PRO A 375 -11.14 -19.18 -30.96
N ASN A 376 -11.69 -18.02 -31.34
CA ASN A 376 -11.06 -16.72 -31.16
C ASN A 376 -11.12 -16.17 -29.72
N SER A 377 -11.75 -16.92 -28.80
CA SER A 377 -11.85 -16.58 -27.37
C SER A 377 -11.04 -17.52 -26.47
N PHE A 378 -10.20 -18.37 -27.05
CA PHE A 378 -9.34 -19.29 -26.31
C PHE A 378 -8.15 -18.55 -25.68
N GLY A 379 -7.88 -18.82 -24.40
CA GLY A 379 -6.96 -18.06 -23.56
C GLY A 379 -5.49 -18.46 -23.64
N SER A 380 -5.08 -19.33 -24.58
CA SER A 380 -3.68 -19.78 -24.73
C SER A 380 -3.31 -20.11 -26.17
N MET A 381 -2.02 -20.05 -26.53
CA MET A 381 -1.54 -20.55 -27.83
C MET A 381 -1.72 -22.05 -27.96
N LEU A 382 -1.65 -22.81 -26.86
CA LEU A 382 -1.97 -24.25 -26.87
C LEU A 382 -3.36 -24.50 -27.48
N GLU A 383 -4.35 -23.71 -27.09
CA GLU A 383 -5.73 -23.82 -27.58
C GLU A 383 -5.92 -23.19 -28.96
N LEU A 384 -5.47 -21.95 -29.15
CA LEU A 384 -5.61 -21.22 -30.42
C LEU A 384 -4.96 -21.99 -31.57
N SER A 385 -3.77 -22.56 -31.31
CA SER A 385 -3.05 -23.36 -32.30
C SER A 385 -3.44 -24.83 -32.32
N TRP A 386 -4.31 -25.27 -31.42
CA TRP A 386 -4.71 -26.66 -31.24
C TRP A 386 -3.50 -27.60 -31.15
N LYS A 387 -2.66 -27.41 -30.11
CA LYS A 387 -1.41 -28.15 -29.89
C LYS A 387 -0.44 -28.03 -31.08
N GLY A 388 -0.41 -26.87 -31.72
CA GLY A 388 0.44 -26.57 -32.86
C GLY A 388 -0.04 -27.13 -34.21
N SER A 389 -1.21 -27.78 -34.28
CA SER A 389 -1.73 -28.31 -35.55
C SER A 389 -2.40 -27.24 -36.42
N ARG A 390 -2.66 -26.05 -35.89
CA ARG A 390 -3.33 -24.93 -36.56
C ARG A 390 -2.48 -23.66 -36.38
N PRO A 391 -1.89 -23.08 -37.42
CA PRO A 391 -1.20 -21.81 -37.30
C PRO A 391 -2.18 -20.66 -36.97
N VAL A 392 -1.79 -19.78 -36.05
CA VAL A 392 -2.50 -18.53 -35.72
C VAL A 392 -1.89 -17.40 -36.56
N PRO A 393 -2.63 -16.78 -37.50
CA PRO A 393 -2.09 -15.71 -38.34
C PRO A 393 -1.85 -14.44 -37.52
N LEU A 394 -0.67 -13.82 -37.69
CA LEU A 394 -0.35 -12.50 -37.15
C LEU A 394 -0.38 -11.41 -38.23
N SER A 395 -0.03 -11.77 -39.47
CA SER A 395 -0.13 -10.95 -40.68
C SER A 395 -0.21 -11.87 -41.91
N ASP A 396 -0.27 -11.31 -43.12
CA ASP A 396 -0.27 -12.10 -44.36
C ASP A 396 1.00 -12.95 -44.53
N ALA A 397 2.11 -12.59 -43.87
CA ALA A 397 3.42 -13.25 -44.01
C ALA A 397 3.86 -14.04 -42.77
N GLU A 398 3.19 -13.87 -41.62
CA GLU A 398 3.66 -14.39 -40.33
C GLU A 398 2.54 -15.09 -39.55
N SER A 399 2.85 -16.24 -38.95
CA SER A 399 1.96 -16.97 -38.06
C SER A 399 2.70 -17.54 -36.86
N ARG A 400 1.96 -17.99 -35.84
CA ARG A 400 2.49 -18.64 -34.64
C ARG A 400 1.74 -19.93 -34.32
N THR A 401 2.46 -20.88 -33.76
CA THR A 401 1.87 -22.01 -33.02
C THR A 401 2.15 -21.87 -31.52
N PHE A 402 3.35 -21.43 -31.17
CA PHE A 402 3.80 -21.04 -29.83
C PHE A 402 4.67 -19.79 -29.94
N LEU A 403 4.99 -19.17 -28.79
CA LEU A 403 5.71 -17.91 -28.73
C LEU A 403 7.17 -18.06 -29.15
N GLN A 404 7.66 -17.09 -29.91
CA GLN A 404 9.06 -16.98 -30.36
C GLN A 404 9.80 -15.91 -29.55
N ASP A 405 11.13 -15.96 -29.59
CA ASP A 405 11.97 -14.93 -28.97
C ASP A 405 11.74 -13.58 -29.66
N GLY A 406 11.60 -12.51 -28.88
CA GLY A 406 11.27 -11.17 -29.38
C GLY A 406 9.78 -10.90 -29.54
N ASP A 407 8.89 -11.89 -29.39
CA ASP A 407 7.46 -11.64 -29.35
C ASP A 407 7.10 -10.83 -28.09
N LYS A 408 6.27 -9.80 -28.25
CA LYS A 408 5.63 -9.05 -27.17
C LYS A 408 4.18 -9.49 -27.04
N ILE A 409 3.80 -9.95 -25.85
CA ILE A 409 2.40 -10.22 -25.50
C ILE A 409 1.82 -9.01 -24.79
N ILE A 410 0.61 -8.62 -25.17
CA ILE A 410 -0.11 -7.48 -24.61
C ILE A 410 -1.52 -7.93 -24.27
N MET A 411 -1.84 -7.97 -22.98
CA MET A 411 -3.19 -8.21 -22.48
C MET A 411 -3.83 -6.90 -22.03
N LYS A 412 -5.10 -6.72 -22.38
CA LYS A 412 -5.93 -5.60 -21.94
C LYS A 412 -7.26 -6.11 -21.42
N GLY A 413 -7.82 -5.39 -20.45
CA GLY A 413 -9.16 -5.65 -19.95
C GLY A 413 -9.88 -4.40 -19.51
N TRP A 414 -11.19 -4.35 -19.78
CA TRP A 414 -12.02 -3.21 -19.41
C TRP A 414 -13.52 -3.57 -19.34
N CYS A 415 -14.25 -2.76 -18.60
CA CYS A 415 -15.71 -2.73 -18.59
C CYS A 415 -16.20 -1.42 -19.21
N GLN A 416 -17.19 -1.50 -20.11
CA GLN A 416 -17.80 -0.32 -20.72
C GLN A 416 -19.23 -0.66 -21.17
N LYS A 417 -20.21 0.17 -20.83
CA LYS A 417 -21.60 -0.03 -21.29
C LYS A 417 -21.70 0.27 -22.78
N SER A 418 -22.59 -0.42 -23.48
CA SER A 418 -22.99 -0.03 -24.85
C SER A 418 -23.74 1.31 -24.81
N ASN A 419 -23.56 2.18 -25.80
CA ASN A 419 -24.34 3.42 -25.96
C ASN A 419 -25.85 3.09 -26.04
N THR A 420 -26.54 3.19 -24.91
CA THR A 420 -28.00 3.22 -24.84
C THR A 420 -28.38 4.68 -24.67
N SER A 421 -28.91 5.31 -25.73
CA SER A 421 -29.57 6.64 -25.74
C SER A 421 -30.17 7.02 -24.38
N ASP A 422 -29.83 8.13 -23.71
CA ASP A 422 -30.19 9.52 -24.08
C ASP A 422 -29.34 10.59 -23.35
N CYS A 423 -28.10 10.29 -22.89
CA CYS A 423 -27.35 11.31 -22.13
C CYS A 423 -25.81 11.26 -22.12
N ASP A 424 -25.14 10.25 -22.70
CA ASP A 424 -23.68 10.26 -22.84
C ASP A 424 -23.27 9.52 -24.13
N ASP A 425 -22.64 10.22 -25.08
CA ASP A 425 -22.15 9.64 -26.33
C ASP A 425 -20.95 8.68 -26.12
N ASN A 426 -20.38 8.62 -24.91
CA ASN A 426 -19.30 7.71 -24.56
C ASN A 426 -19.26 7.41 -23.03
N PRO A 427 -19.85 6.29 -22.56
CA PRO A 427 -19.89 5.96 -21.14
C PRO A 427 -18.48 5.71 -20.59
N PRO A 428 -18.21 6.08 -19.32
CA PRO A 428 -16.88 5.96 -18.73
C PRO A 428 -16.42 4.51 -18.70
N ARG A 429 -15.17 4.29 -19.11
CA ARG A 429 -14.52 2.98 -19.05
C ARG A 429 -13.95 2.72 -17.66
N ILE A 430 -14.04 1.48 -17.21
CA ILE A 430 -13.30 0.94 -16.05
C ILE A 430 -12.28 -0.05 -16.59
N GLY A 431 -11.06 0.41 -16.81
CA GLY A 431 -10.00 -0.39 -17.41
C GLY A 431 -8.91 -0.81 -16.41
N PHE A 432 -8.17 -1.84 -16.80
CA PHE A 432 -7.15 -2.47 -15.98
C PHE A 432 -5.72 -2.05 -16.38
N GLY A 433 -5.60 -1.16 -17.37
CA GLY A 433 -4.33 -0.89 -18.03
C GLY A 433 -3.86 -2.10 -18.84
N VAL A 434 -2.55 -2.34 -18.85
CA VAL A 434 -1.92 -3.39 -19.65
C VAL A 434 -1.14 -4.38 -18.80
N CYS A 435 -1.23 -5.67 -19.15
CA CYS A 435 -0.31 -6.71 -18.70
C CYS A 435 0.51 -7.15 -19.92
N GLU A 436 1.78 -6.77 -19.99
CA GLU A 436 2.63 -7.03 -21.15
C GLU A 436 4.03 -7.50 -20.77
N ALA A 437 4.65 -8.27 -21.66
CA ALA A 437 6.08 -8.59 -21.60
C ALA A 437 6.63 -8.95 -22.98
N VAL A 438 7.93 -8.74 -23.15
CA VAL A 438 8.70 -9.23 -24.30
C VAL A 438 9.40 -10.54 -23.92
N ILE A 439 9.38 -11.52 -24.82
CA ILE A 439 10.12 -12.78 -24.64
C ILE A 439 11.59 -12.60 -24.98
N LEU A 440 12.48 -12.90 -24.03
CA LEU A 440 13.92 -12.93 -24.23
C LEU A 440 14.40 -14.35 -24.56
N PRO A 441 15.48 -14.48 -25.37
CA PRO A 441 16.13 -15.76 -25.60
C PRO A 441 16.57 -16.45 -24.31
N ALA A 442 16.56 -17.78 -24.36
CA ALA A 442 17.01 -18.62 -23.27
C ALA A 442 18.53 -18.46 -23.01
N THR A 443 18.94 -18.64 -21.76
CA THR A 443 20.36 -18.65 -21.36
C THR A 443 20.67 -20.03 -20.74
N PRO A 444 21.18 -21.00 -21.52
CA PRO A 444 21.54 -22.32 -20.99
C PRO A 444 22.61 -22.19 -19.91
N VAL A 445 22.44 -22.89 -18.79
CA VAL A 445 23.46 -22.93 -17.74
C VAL A 445 24.66 -23.72 -18.24
N THR A 446 25.85 -23.11 -18.20
CA THR A 446 27.13 -23.80 -18.37
C THR A 446 27.57 -24.35 -17.02
N THR A 447 27.82 -25.67 -16.94
CA THR A 447 28.14 -26.33 -15.67
C THR A 447 29.62 -26.14 -15.30
N GLU A 448 29.91 -25.16 -14.45
CA GLU A 448 31.13 -25.08 -13.63
C GLU A 448 30.70 -24.98 -12.15
N PRO A 449 31.31 -25.76 -11.23
CA PRO A 449 30.84 -25.87 -9.85
C PRO A 449 31.31 -24.70 -8.97
N ILE A 450 30.38 -23.99 -8.32
CA ILE A 450 30.70 -22.97 -7.31
C ILE A 450 29.99 -23.32 -6.00
N ASN A 451 30.78 -23.49 -4.92
CA ASN A 451 30.32 -23.64 -3.54
C ASN A 451 30.20 -22.27 -2.86
N ASN A 452 29.10 -21.99 -2.15
CA ASN A 452 29.13 -21.31 -0.84
C ASN A 452 27.75 -21.27 -0.12
N PRO A 453 27.73 -21.07 1.22
CA PRO A 453 26.63 -21.47 2.11
C PRO A 453 25.65 -20.34 2.48
N THR A 454 24.47 -20.76 2.95
CA THR A 454 23.28 -19.96 3.27
C THR A 454 23.21 -19.57 4.75
N THR A 455 22.70 -18.38 5.05
CA THR A 455 22.23 -17.97 6.39
C THR A 455 20.77 -17.52 6.30
N THR A 456 19.91 -18.04 7.19
CA THR A 456 18.47 -17.71 7.23
C THR A 456 18.11 -17.14 8.60
N ILE A 457 17.32 -16.06 8.63
CA ILE A 457 16.70 -15.49 9.83
C ILE A 457 15.18 -15.56 9.62
N THR A 458 14.44 -16.00 10.64
CA THR A 458 12.97 -16.03 10.69
C THR A 458 12.46 -15.19 11.86
N SER A 459 11.39 -14.42 11.65
CA SER A 459 10.68 -13.63 12.66
C SER A 459 9.21 -14.06 12.75
N GLN A 460 8.69 -14.18 13.98
CA GLN A 460 7.29 -14.44 14.31
C GLN A 460 6.56 -13.15 14.74
N PRO A 461 5.21 -13.08 14.65
CA PRO A 461 4.44 -11.86 14.96
C PRO A 461 4.18 -11.69 16.47
N GLN A 462 4.22 -10.44 16.95
CA GLN A 462 4.33 -10.06 18.36
C GLN A 462 3.06 -9.34 18.87
N LYS A 463 2.60 -9.66 20.08
CA LYS A 463 1.62 -8.85 20.84
C LYS A 463 2.20 -7.46 21.15
N GLU A 464 1.35 -6.43 21.28
CA GLU A 464 1.79 -5.07 21.63
C GLU A 464 2.60 -5.04 22.93
N ARG A 465 3.89 -4.70 22.81
CA ARG A 465 4.91 -4.79 23.87
C ARG A 465 4.71 -3.77 25.00
N TYR A 466 4.33 -2.54 24.68
CA TYR A 466 4.26 -1.41 25.61
C TYR A 466 2.82 -0.99 25.87
N GLN A 467 2.40 -0.92 27.13
CA GLN A 467 1.00 -0.69 27.52
C GLN A 467 0.88 0.29 28.70
N ASN A 468 -0.34 0.75 29.01
CA ASN A 468 -0.68 1.56 30.20
C ASN A 468 0.08 2.90 30.30
N PHE A 469 0.01 3.75 29.27
CA PHE A 469 0.70 5.04 29.26
C PHE A 469 0.11 6.05 30.26
N ARG A 470 0.97 6.68 31.06
CA ARG A 470 0.61 7.77 31.98
C ARG A 470 1.62 8.91 31.84
N LEU A 471 1.13 10.15 31.71
CA LEU A 471 1.96 11.34 31.52
C LEU A 471 1.91 12.24 32.76
N TYR A 472 3.01 12.27 33.51
CA TYR A 472 3.23 13.24 34.58
C TYR A 472 3.60 14.58 33.97
N GLY A 473 2.79 15.60 34.21
CA GLY A 473 2.92 16.85 33.48
C GLY A 473 2.21 18.04 34.12
N TYR A 474 2.58 19.22 33.67
CA TYR A 474 1.87 20.47 34.00
C TYR A 474 1.26 21.03 32.72
N TRP A 475 -0.04 21.40 32.74
CA TRP A 475 -0.75 21.84 31.53
C TRP A 475 -0.01 22.92 30.73
N LYS A 476 0.58 23.92 31.38
CA LYS A 476 1.30 25.03 30.73
C LYS A 476 2.78 24.77 30.46
N SER A 477 3.32 23.62 30.87
CA SER A 477 4.73 23.29 30.62
C SER A 477 4.99 23.06 29.14
N SER A 478 5.87 23.87 28.55
CA SER A 478 6.31 23.69 27.16
C SER A 478 6.92 22.31 26.90
N SER A 479 7.67 21.75 27.86
CA SER A 479 8.25 20.42 27.73
C SER A 479 7.20 19.31 27.78
N THR A 480 6.16 19.47 28.60
CA THR A 480 5.03 18.54 28.65
C THR A 480 4.19 18.63 27.37
N TRP A 481 3.98 19.84 26.84
CA TRP A 481 3.26 20.04 25.59
C TRP A 481 3.91 19.31 24.41
N ARG A 482 5.25 19.32 24.30
CA ARG A 482 5.99 18.54 23.28
C ARG A 482 5.60 17.05 23.29
N VAL A 483 5.52 16.45 24.47
CA VAL A 483 5.17 15.03 24.64
C VAL A 483 3.70 14.78 24.35
N ARG A 484 2.79 15.66 24.80
CA ARG A 484 1.36 15.57 24.45
C ARG A 484 1.13 15.62 22.94
N MET A 485 1.86 16.49 22.25
CA MET A 485 1.80 16.57 20.78
C MET A 485 2.26 15.25 20.17
N ALA A 486 3.40 14.69 20.61
CA ALA A 486 3.89 13.42 20.11
C ALA A 486 2.95 12.23 20.38
N LEU A 487 2.33 12.16 21.56
CA LEU A 487 1.32 11.16 21.90
C LEU A 487 0.07 11.31 21.00
N ALA A 488 -0.39 12.55 20.79
CA ALA A 488 -1.50 12.86 19.88
C ALA A 488 -1.17 12.48 18.43
N ALA A 489 0.05 12.74 17.98
CA ALA A 489 0.53 12.37 16.65
C ALA A 489 0.60 10.85 16.45
N LYS A 490 1.06 10.13 17.48
CA LYS A 490 1.12 8.66 17.51
C LYS A 490 -0.23 8.01 17.81
N GLY A 491 -1.29 8.76 18.10
CA GLY A 491 -2.59 8.21 18.51
C GLY A 491 -2.48 7.28 19.72
N ILE A 492 -1.59 7.59 20.67
CA ILE A 492 -1.40 6.81 21.91
C ILE A 492 -2.28 7.46 22.98
N ASP A 493 -3.25 6.69 23.47
CA ASP A 493 -4.05 7.08 24.62
C ASP A 493 -3.21 7.02 25.90
N TYR A 494 -3.45 7.96 26.81
CA TYR A 494 -2.70 8.06 28.06
C TYR A 494 -3.54 8.69 29.18
N GLU A 495 -3.21 8.35 30.42
CA GLU A 495 -3.73 9.02 31.62
C GLU A 495 -2.89 10.27 31.94
N THR A 496 -3.52 11.42 32.20
CA THR A 496 -2.80 12.62 32.65
C THR A 496 -2.64 12.62 34.17
N ILE A 497 -1.40 12.71 34.65
CA ILE A 497 -1.08 12.88 36.07
C ILE A 497 -0.60 14.31 36.31
N PRO A 498 -1.46 15.21 36.85
CA PRO A 498 -1.10 16.61 37.03
C PRO A 498 -0.02 16.77 38.09
N VAL A 499 0.92 17.67 37.83
CA VAL A 499 1.99 18.07 38.77
C VAL A 499 2.06 19.60 38.78
N ASN A 500 1.70 20.24 39.89
CA ASN A 500 1.68 21.69 40.01
C ASN A 500 3.09 22.25 40.23
N VAL A 501 3.71 22.67 39.13
CA VAL A 501 5.09 23.19 39.11
C VAL A 501 5.24 24.50 39.90
N PHE A 502 4.16 25.29 40.04
CA PHE A 502 4.16 26.54 40.80
C PHE A 502 4.13 26.30 42.31
N GLN A 503 3.38 25.30 42.76
CA GLN A 503 3.35 24.88 44.16
C GLN A 503 4.57 24.06 44.57
N GLY A 504 5.35 23.59 43.59
CA GLY A 504 6.61 22.90 43.84
C GLY A 504 6.45 21.40 44.09
N GLU A 505 5.34 20.77 43.71
CA GLU A 505 5.07 19.34 43.90
C GLU A 505 6.16 18.44 43.30
N GLN A 506 6.74 18.84 42.16
CA GLN A 506 7.88 18.18 41.52
C GLN A 506 9.14 18.15 42.39
N ASN A 507 9.22 18.99 43.42
CA ASN A 507 10.34 19.03 44.35
C ASN A 507 10.15 18.15 45.59
N GLU A 508 8.96 17.59 45.78
CA GLU A 508 8.68 16.74 46.94
C GLU A 508 9.60 15.51 46.97
N PRO A 509 10.06 15.08 48.16
CA PRO A 509 10.91 13.90 48.29
C PRO A 509 10.32 12.65 47.63
N ALA A 510 9.00 12.46 47.69
CA ALA A 510 8.31 11.34 47.07
C ALA A 510 8.38 11.38 45.54
N TYR A 511 8.16 12.55 44.93
CA TYR A 511 8.28 12.73 43.49
C TYR A 511 9.72 12.49 43.00
N LYS A 512 10.71 13.07 43.69
CA LYS A 512 12.13 12.88 43.32
C LYS A 512 12.59 11.43 43.49
N LYS A 513 12.15 10.76 44.55
CA LYS A 513 12.51 9.37 44.81
C LYS A 513 11.87 8.41 43.82
N ASN A 514 10.59 8.62 43.49
CA ASN A 514 9.80 7.60 42.79
C ASN A 514 9.52 7.92 41.31
N VAL A 515 9.51 9.19 40.90
CA VAL A 515 9.05 9.61 39.57
C VAL A 515 10.19 10.16 38.71
N ASN A 516 10.86 11.23 39.16
CA ASN A 516 12.01 11.80 38.45
C ASN A 516 13.00 12.44 39.43
N PRO A 517 14.24 11.91 39.54
CA PRO A 517 15.23 12.42 40.49
C PRO A 517 15.63 13.87 40.26
N LEU A 518 15.47 14.39 39.04
CA LEU A 518 15.74 15.79 38.71
C LEU A 518 14.61 16.73 39.16
N GLY A 519 13.45 16.20 39.59
CA GLY A 519 12.30 16.99 40.00
C GLY A 519 11.72 17.84 38.86
N GLN A 520 11.61 17.25 37.67
CA GLN A 520 11.15 17.92 36.45
C GLN A 520 10.00 17.17 35.77
N VAL A 521 9.20 17.93 35.02
CA VAL A 521 8.21 17.40 34.07
C VAL A 521 8.66 17.67 32.63
N PRO A 522 8.29 16.84 31.64
CA PRO A 522 7.42 15.67 31.73
C PRO A 522 8.13 14.37 32.14
N VAL A 523 7.33 13.39 32.56
CA VAL A 523 7.72 11.98 32.70
C VAL A 523 6.63 11.11 32.08
N LEU A 524 7.02 10.21 31.18
CA LEU A 524 6.14 9.20 30.59
C LEU A 524 6.36 7.86 31.30
N GLU A 525 5.30 7.33 31.90
CA GLU A 525 5.27 6.02 32.55
C GLU A 525 4.50 5.02 31.65
N PHE A 526 4.98 3.79 31.54
CA PHE A 526 4.32 2.68 30.83
C PHE A 526 4.83 1.32 31.31
N THR A 527 4.17 0.23 30.93
CA THR A 527 4.58 -1.15 31.23
C THR A 527 5.23 -1.80 30.00
N ASP A 528 6.43 -2.39 30.12
CA ASP A 528 7.04 -3.26 29.10
C ASP A 528 6.77 -4.73 29.44
N THR A 529 5.91 -5.37 28.64
CA THR A 529 5.49 -6.77 28.83
C THR A 529 6.61 -7.79 28.57
N GLN A 530 7.76 -7.37 28.06
CA GLN A 530 8.92 -8.23 27.81
C GLN A 530 10.00 -8.15 28.90
N GLN A 531 9.89 -7.22 29.86
CA GLN A 531 10.79 -7.20 31.01
C GLN A 531 10.27 -8.10 32.14
N HIS A 532 10.97 -9.22 32.38
CA HIS A 532 10.92 -9.94 33.64
C HIS A 532 12.06 -9.43 34.53
N SER A 533 11.75 -8.69 35.61
CA SER A 533 12.78 -8.29 36.57
C SER A 533 13.02 -9.44 37.57
N ASN A 534 14.30 -9.69 37.88
CA ASN A 534 14.76 -10.57 38.96
C ASN A 534 15.14 -9.76 40.22
N ASP A 535 14.60 -8.55 40.37
CA ASP A 535 14.96 -7.62 41.44
C ASP A 535 13.74 -7.36 42.33
N ASP A 536 13.84 -7.72 43.61
CA ASP A 536 12.76 -7.65 44.61
C ASP A 536 12.19 -6.23 44.81
N ASN A 537 12.86 -5.20 44.27
CA ASN A 537 12.44 -3.80 44.31
C ASN A 537 11.72 -3.29 43.05
N HIS A 538 11.57 -4.08 41.98
CA HIS A 538 10.91 -3.66 40.73
C HIS A 538 9.82 -4.68 40.33
N LYS A 539 8.78 -4.78 41.15
CA LYS A 539 7.56 -5.48 40.75
C LYS A 539 6.86 -4.66 39.66
N ASP A 540 6.50 -5.33 38.55
CA ASP A 540 5.49 -4.93 37.55
C ASP A 540 5.95 -4.34 36.20
N GLY A 541 7.25 -4.37 35.84
CA GLY A 541 7.69 -4.00 34.47
C GLY A 541 7.39 -2.55 34.08
N VAL A 542 7.16 -1.68 35.06
CA VAL A 542 6.88 -0.25 34.89
C VAL A 542 8.17 0.50 34.58
N ILE A 543 8.18 1.22 33.46
CA ILE A 543 9.28 2.05 32.99
C ILE A 543 8.84 3.52 33.07
N ARG A 544 9.74 4.39 33.54
CA ARG A 544 9.56 5.85 33.52
C ARG A 544 10.67 6.50 32.70
N LEU A 545 10.29 7.17 31.61
CA LEU A 545 11.19 7.97 30.79
C LEU A 545 10.96 9.46 31.08
N SER A 546 12.04 10.19 31.34
CA SER A 546 12.02 11.65 31.47
C SER A 546 12.81 12.29 30.31
N GLN A 547 12.75 13.62 30.20
CA GLN A 547 13.28 14.41 29.08
C GLN A 547 12.44 14.30 27.80
N SER A 548 11.91 15.43 27.33
CA SER A 548 10.94 15.44 26.23
C SER A 548 11.49 14.82 24.94
N ILE A 549 12.76 15.06 24.60
CA ILE A 549 13.33 14.51 23.36
C ILE A 549 13.53 12.99 23.43
N ALA A 550 14.00 12.47 24.57
CA ALA A 550 14.19 11.03 24.78
C ALA A 550 12.86 10.28 24.76
N ILE A 551 11.83 10.86 25.38
CA ILE A 551 10.47 10.32 25.32
C ILE A 551 9.96 10.29 23.87
N ILE A 552 10.11 11.38 23.12
CA ILE A 552 9.63 11.45 21.72
C ILE A 552 10.38 10.48 20.82
N GLU A 553 11.69 10.33 21.00
CA GLU A 553 12.50 9.36 20.26
C GLU A 553 12.10 7.91 20.58
N PHE A 554 11.87 7.59 21.86
CA PHE A 554 11.31 6.31 22.26
C PHE A 554 9.96 6.06 21.59
N LEU A 555 9.02 7.01 21.68
CA LEU A 555 7.71 6.89 21.05
C LEU A 555 7.82 6.72 19.53
N ASP A 556 8.82 7.35 18.90
CA ASP A 556 9.04 7.20 17.47
C ASP A 556 9.56 5.83 17.08
N ALA A 557 10.54 5.30 17.82
CA ALA A 557 11.17 4.01 17.57
C ALA A 557 10.34 2.80 18.03
N ALA A 558 9.64 2.92 19.16
CA ALA A 558 8.84 1.84 19.75
C ALA A 558 7.52 1.60 19.00
N PHE A 559 7.07 2.60 18.24
CA PHE A 559 5.84 2.55 17.45
C PHE A 559 6.14 2.94 15.99
N PRO A 560 6.94 2.13 15.27
CA PRO A 560 7.34 2.40 13.89
C PRO A 560 6.16 2.29 12.91
N ASP A 561 5.13 1.50 13.27
CA ASP A 561 3.90 1.35 12.50
C ASP A 561 2.94 2.56 12.66
N ARG A 562 3.23 3.47 13.59
CA ARG A 562 2.44 4.70 13.82
C ARG A 562 3.16 5.91 13.21
N ARG A 563 2.48 7.06 13.17
CA ARG A 563 2.99 8.30 12.53
C ARG A 563 4.46 8.59 12.89
N ALA A 564 5.35 8.62 11.90
CA ALA A 564 6.75 9.00 12.12
C ALA A 564 6.87 10.49 12.46
N LEU A 565 7.63 10.80 13.52
CA LEU A 565 7.98 12.15 13.94
C LEU A 565 9.37 12.55 13.46
N PHE A 566 10.24 11.57 13.20
CA PHE A 566 11.54 11.76 12.55
C PHE A 566 11.56 11.16 11.14
N PRO A 567 12.41 11.67 10.24
CA PRO A 567 12.72 11.00 8.97
C PRO A 567 13.30 9.60 9.22
N GLN A 568 12.67 8.54 8.68
CA GLN A 568 13.05 7.14 8.96
C GLN A 568 14.21 6.64 8.08
N ASN A 569 14.28 7.07 6.81
CA ASN A 569 15.21 6.53 5.81
C ASN A 569 16.22 7.57 5.30
N ASP A 570 16.42 8.67 6.03
CA ASP A 570 17.37 9.72 5.69
C ASP A 570 18.15 10.16 6.95
N PRO A 571 19.36 9.59 7.18
CA PRO A 571 20.14 9.89 8.38
C PRO A 571 20.58 11.35 8.43
N LEU A 572 20.81 11.99 7.29
CA LEU A 572 21.17 13.41 7.24
C LEU A 572 19.98 14.29 7.62
N LYS A 573 18.80 14.02 7.07
CA LYS A 573 17.57 14.77 7.40
C LYS A 573 17.16 14.55 8.85
N LYS A 574 17.35 13.34 9.40
CA LYS A 574 17.17 13.07 10.82
C LYS A 574 18.14 13.88 11.68
N ALA A 575 19.43 13.96 11.31
CA ALA A 575 20.41 14.81 12.01
C ALA A 575 20.06 16.31 11.93
N ILE A 576 19.55 16.79 10.79
CA ILE A 576 19.04 18.17 10.65
C ILE A 576 17.86 18.42 11.57
N ALA A 577 16.94 17.45 11.69
CA ALA A 577 15.83 17.55 12.64
C ALA A 577 16.33 17.71 14.09
N TYR A 578 17.30 16.90 14.51
CA TYR A 578 17.93 17.05 15.83
C TYR A 578 18.62 18.41 15.99
N GLN A 579 19.32 18.90 14.97
CA GLN A 579 19.93 20.24 15.01
C GLN A 579 18.88 21.32 15.32
N MET A 580 17.74 21.30 14.61
CA MET A 580 16.66 22.26 14.81
C MET A 580 16.00 22.12 16.18
N VAL A 581 15.75 20.87 16.61
CA VAL A 581 15.17 20.56 17.92
C VAL A 581 16.09 21.03 19.04
N GLU A 582 17.39 20.77 18.97
CA GLU A 582 18.34 21.08 20.04
C GLU A 582 18.58 22.58 20.22
N ILE A 583 18.42 23.39 19.17
CA ILE A 583 18.38 24.86 19.30
C ILE A 583 17.31 25.28 20.32
N ILE A 584 16.14 24.63 20.30
CA ILE A 584 15.06 24.90 21.25
C ILE A 584 15.29 24.14 22.56
N ASN A 585 15.53 22.82 22.48
CA ASN A 585 15.52 21.90 23.60
C ASN A 585 16.61 22.22 24.63
N SER A 586 17.86 22.30 24.19
CA SER A 586 19.01 22.56 25.07
C SER A 586 19.56 23.99 24.91
N GLY A 587 19.46 24.57 23.71
CA GLY A 587 19.98 25.91 23.42
C GLY A 587 19.14 27.08 23.91
N THR A 588 17.82 26.89 24.07
CA THR A 588 16.89 27.99 24.42
C THR A 588 16.13 27.70 25.72
N GLN A 589 15.48 26.54 25.82
CA GLN A 589 14.53 26.26 26.90
C GLN A 589 15.11 26.35 28.32
N PRO A 590 16.31 25.82 28.62
CA PRO A 590 16.83 25.84 29.99
C PRO A 590 17.16 27.27 30.46
N LEU A 591 17.59 28.13 29.54
CA LEU A 591 18.03 29.50 29.82
C LEU A 591 16.86 30.51 29.92
N GLN A 592 15.66 30.14 29.49
CA GLN A 592 14.42 30.92 29.69
C GLN A 592 13.56 30.36 30.84
N ASN A 593 13.97 29.25 31.48
CA ASN A 593 13.13 28.56 32.45
C ASN A 593 13.10 29.31 33.80
N ILE A 594 11.95 29.27 34.48
CA ILE A 594 11.69 30.04 35.71
C ILE A 594 12.74 29.80 36.81
N PRO A 595 13.15 28.55 37.15
CA PRO A 595 14.14 28.33 38.20
C PRO A 595 15.51 28.97 37.90
N PHE A 596 15.94 28.92 36.63
CA PHE A 596 17.20 29.53 36.19
C PHE A 596 17.13 31.05 36.30
N LEU A 597 16.03 31.64 35.83
CA LEU A 597 15.78 33.08 35.88
C LEU A 597 15.70 33.61 37.32
N LYS A 598 15.04 32.88 38.23
CA LYS A 598 15.00 33.20 39.66
C LYS A 598 16.40 33.16 40.28
N GLY A 599 17.18 32.11 39.99
CA GLY A 599 18.55 31.99 40.47
C GLY A 599 19.46 33.16 40.03
N ILE A 600 19.32 33.62 38.78
CA ILE A 600 20.04 34.82 38.30
C ILE A 600 19.58 36.07 39.06
N GLN A 601 18.28 36.25 39.22
CA GLN A 601 17.73 37.43 39.90
C GLN A 601 18.25 37.51 41.35
N GLU A 602 18.21 36.38 42.07
CA GLU A 602 18.68 36.24 43.46
C GLU A 602 20.19 36.49 43.58
N GLN A 603 21.01 35.86 42.73
CA GLN A 603 22.47 35.98 42.80
C GLN A 603 23.01 37.32 42.29
N SER A 604 22.25 38.03 41.44
CA SER A 604 22.65 39.32 40.90
C SER A 604 22.27 40.52 41.77
N GLU A 605 21.69 40.29 42.96
CA GLU A 605 21.08 41.35 43.79
C GLU A 605 20.11 42.22 42.96
N GLU A 606 19.33 41.58 42.10
CA GLU A 606 18.39 42.21 41.18
C GLU A 606 18.99 43.16 40.11
N ARG A 607 20.32 43.18 39.94
CA ARG A 607 21.00 44.00 38.92
C ARG A 607 20.75 43.51 37.50
N VAL A 608 20.37 42.24 37.32
CA VAL A 608 20.02 41.65 36.03
C VAL A 608 18.51 41.51 35.92
N VAL A 609 17.91 42.02 34.85
CA VAL A 609 16.49 41.83 34.56
C VAL A 609 16.29 40.44 33.94
N ALA A 610 15.83 39.48 34.73
CA ALA A 610 15.63 38.09 34.29
C ALA A 610 14.81 37.96 33.00
N ASN A 611 13.73 38.74 32.85
CA ASN A 611 12.90 38.74 31.64
C ASN A 611 13.67 39.21 30.39
N HIS A 612 14.63 40.13 30.54
CA HIS A 612 15.48 40.58 29.44
C HIS A 612 16.44 39.49 28.98
N VAL A 613 16.97 38.69 29.92
CA VAL A 613 17.80 37.52 29.60
C VAL A 613 16.99 36.49 28.84
N ALA A 614 15.79 36.15 29.33
CA ALA A 614 14.88 35.22 28.66
C ALA A 614 14.56 35.68 27.23
N LYS A 615 14.15 36.95 27.07
CA LYS A 615 13.84 37.54 25.77
C LYS A 615 15.00 37.43 24.78
N LYS A 616 16.22 37.79 25.19
CA LYS A 616 17.42 37.71 24.32
C LYS A 616 17.76 36.28 23.90
N VAL A 617 17.65 35.31 24.81
CA VAL A 617 17.89 33.90 24.50
C VAL A 617 16.88 33.40 23.48
N ILE A 618 15.59 33.74 23.66
CA ILE A 618 14.51 33.36 22.74
C ILE A 618 14.74 33.97 21.36
N GLU A 619 15.02 35.27 21.29
CA GLU A 619 15.29 35.97 20.03
C GLU A 619 16.45 35.33 19.26
N LYS A 620 17.54 34.99 19.97
CA LYS A 620 18.70 34.31 19.37
C LYS A 620 18.34 32.91 18.85
N GLY A 621 17.64 32.11 19.64
CA GLY A 621 17.24 30.75 19.26
C GLY A 621 16.30 30.72 18.06
N LEU A 622 15.25 31.55 18.07
CA LEU A 622 14.29 31.63 16.97
C LEU A 622 14.90 32.20 15.69
N SER A 623 15.78 33.20 15.77
CA SER A 623 16.47 33.74 14.60
C SER A 623 17.39 32.70 13.94
N ALA A 624 18.08 31.89 14.75
CA ALA A 624 18.92 30.79 14.25
C ALA A 624 18.07 29.70 13.59
N LEU A 625 16.94 29.34 14.19
CA LEU A 625 16.03 28.35 13.63
C LEU A 625 15.38 28.83 12.33
N GLU A 626 14.93 30.09 12.28
CA GLU A 626 14.42 30.74 11.05
C GLU A 626 15.44 30.62 9.91
N THR A 627 16.71 30.94 10.19
CA THR A 627 17.78 30.86 9.19
C THR A 627 17.97 29.43 8.66
N LEU A 628 17.90 28.42 9.54
CA LEU A 628 18.03 27.01 9.13
C LEU A 628 16.83 26.55 8.31
N VAL A 629 15.61 26.90 8.71
CA VAL A 629 14.38 26.54 8.00
C VAL A 629 14.36 27.18 6.61
N VAL A 630 14.66 28.48 6.52
CA VAL A 630 14.76 29.22 5.26
C VAL A 630 15.82 28.59 4.35
N LYS A 631 17.01 28.26 4.88
CA LYS A 631 18.05 27.57 4.11
C LYS A 631 17.60 26.20 3.61
N HIS A 632 16.91 25.42 4.44
CA HIS A 632 16.41 24.09 4.07
C HIS A 632 15.31 24.17 3.00
N HIS A 633 14.44 25.20 3.08
CA HIS A 633 13.40 25.50 2.09
C HIS A 633 13.98 25.98 0.74
N HIS A 634 15.02 26.80 0.75
CA HIS A 634 15.63 27.33 -0.48
C HIS A 634 16.55 26.34 -1.22
N ALA A 635 17.09 25.33 -0.54
CA ALA A 635 18.07 24.41 -1.13
C ALA A 635 17.49 23.41 -2.16
N THR A 636 16.16 23.25 -2.27
CA THR A 636 15.53 22.40 -3.28
C THR A 636 14.19 22.97 -3.73
N THR A 637 14.11 23.54 -4.93
CA THR A 637 12.99 24.37 -5.38
C THR A 637 11.78 23.61 -5.95
N THR A 638 11.65 22.30 -5.73
CA THR A 638 10.47 21.51 -6.13
C THR A 638 10.17 20.39 -5.13
N GLY A 639 8.97 20.39 -4.54
CA GLY A 639 8.41 19.23 -3.82
C GLY A 639 8.54 19.21 -2.29
N GLN A 640 8.88 20.33 -1.63
CA GLN A 640 8.88 20.41 -0.16
C GLN A 640 7.52 20.90 0.38
N GLY A 641 7.05 20.28 1.46
CA GLY A 641 5.88 20.72 2.21
C GLY A 641 6.17 21.91 3.15
N PRO A 642 5.15 22.47 3.82
CA PRO A 642 5.26 23.78 4.47
C PRO A 642 5.99 23.77 5.82
N PHE A 643 6.30 22.60 6.39
CA PHE A 643 6.88 22.48 7.73
C PHE A 643 8.41 22.64 7.74
N CYS A 644 9.05 22.75 8.92
CA CYS A 644 10.45 23.13 9.09
C CYS A 644 11.43 22.21 8.33
N LEU A 645 11.10 20.92 8.19
CA LEU A 645 11.89 19.92 7.46
C LEU A 645 11.47 19.77 5.98
N GLY A 646 10.62 20.67 5.47
CA GLY A 646 10.04 20.55 4.14
C GLY A 646 9.10 19.33 4.02
N THR A 647 8.50 18.86 5.12
CA THR A 647 7.50 17.78 5.16
C THR A 647 6.09 18.33 4.95
N PHE A 648 5.12 17.48 4.58
CA PHE A 648 3.72 17.88 4.36
C PHE A 648 2.84 17.77 5.61
N SER A 649 3.38 17.20 6.68
CA SER A 649 2.77 17.21 8.02
C SER A 649 3.83 17.53 9.10
N PRO A 650 3.40 18.03 10.28
CA PRO A 650 4.31 18.37 11.37
C PRO A 650 5.24 17.20 11.76
N SER A 651 6.45 17.55 12.16
CA SER A 651 7.50 16.64 12.61
C SER A 651 7.87 16.90 14.07
N VAL A 652 8.91 16.23 14.55
CA VAL A 652 9.53 16.57 15.84
C VAL A 652 9.91 18.05 15.93
N VAL A 653 10.28 18.72 14.84
CA VAL A 653 10.70 20.14 14.91
C VAL A 653 9.53 21.02 15.33
N GLU A 654 8.34 20.81 14.75
CA GLU A 654 7.12 21.53 15.11
C GLU A 654 6.69 21.24 16.56
N ALA A 655 6.95 20.03 17.06
CA ALA A 655 6.72 19.66 18.46
C ALA A 655 7.40 20.63 19.43
N PHE A 656 8.61 21.07 19.08
CA PHE A 656 9.42 22.00 19.88
C PHE A 656 9.14 23.45 19.52
N LEU A 657 8.90 23.75 18.24
CA LEU A 657 8.65 25.09 17.74
C LEU A 657 7.39 25.70 18.35
N VAL A 658 6.24 25.02 18.29
CA VAL A 658 4.96 25.61 18.68
C VAL A 658 4.93 26.01 20.17
N PRO A 659 5.34 25.15 21.12
CA PRO A 659 5.46 25.56 22.52
C PRO A 659 6.47 26.69 22.73
N GLN A 660 7.53 26.75 21.92
CA GLN A 660 8.51 27.83 21.99
C GLN A 660 7.95 29.17 21.48
N MET A 661 7.14 29.15 20.41
CA MET A 661 6.45 30.33 19.88
C MET A 661 5.42 30.86 20.87
N PHE A 662 4.68 29.96 21.53
CA PHE A 662 3.76 30.33 22.61
C PHE A 662 4.50 31.03 23.76
N ASN A 663 5.60 30.45 24.24
CA ASN A 663 6.43 31.06 25.28
C ASN A 663 7.02 32.41 24.84
N ALA A 664 7.50 32.53 23.60
CA ALA A 664 8.06 33.76 23.05
C ALA A 664 7.06 34.91 23.10
N ARG A 665 5.81 34.67 22.70
CA ARG A 665 4.72 35.65 22.81
C ARG A 665 4.45 36.03 24.26
N GLY A 666 4.43 35.04 25.17
CA GLY A 666 4.28 35.28 26.61
C GLY A 666 5.40 36.11 27.25
N GLN A 667 6.60 36.11 26.66
CA GLN A 667 7.77 36.89 27.09
C GLN A 667 7.90 38.24 26.34
N GLY A 668 6.92 38.62 25.51
CA GLY A 668 6.93 39.89 24.78
C GLY A 668 7.98 39.97 23.66
N VAL A 669 8.33 38.84 23.04
CA VAL A 669 9.16 38.77 21.84
C VAL A 669 8.33 39.15 20.61
N GLU A 670 8.83 40.03 19.76
CA GLU A 670 8.17 40.44 18.49
C GLU A 670 8.43 39.41 17.38
N VAL A 671 7.83 38.21 17.51
CA VAL A 671 8.09 37.05 16.63
C VAL A 671 7.90 37.34 15.13
N ASP A 672 6.92 38.18 14.76
CA ASP A 672 6.67 38.56 13.36
C ASP A 672 7.85 39.28 12.70
N LYS A 673 8.66 39.98 13.49
CA LYS A 673 9.85 40.69 12.99
C LYS A 673 11.08 39.79 12.86
N ILE A 674 11.23 38.82 13.77
CA ILE A 674 12.47 38.03 13.87
C ILE A 674 12.41 36.68 13.14
N CYS A 675 11.22 36.08 13.04
CA CYS A 675 11.04 34.74 12.44
C CYS A 675 9.73 34.61 11.65
N PRO A 676 9.54 35.40 10.57
CA PRO A 676 8.29 35.43 9.81
C PRO A 676 7.92 34.09 9.14
N THR A 677 8.91 33.25 8.79
CA THR A 677 8.64 31.92 8.25
C THR A 677 8.12 31.00 9.36
N LEU A 678 8.77 31.00 10.53
CA LEU A 678 8.31 30.22 11.67
C LEU A 678 6.91 30.63 12.13
N VAL A 679 6.54 31.92 12.05
CA VAL A 679 5.17 32.38 12.35
C VAL A 679 4.13 31.75 11.41
N LYS A 680 4.44 31.62 10.11
CA LYS A 680 3.54 30.96 9.15
C LYS A 680 3.39 29.47 9.48
N ILE A 681 4.48 28.79 9.82
CA ILE A 681 4.49 27.38 10.21
C ILE A 681 3.69 27.18 11.50
N ASP A 682 3.91 28.00 12.52
CA ASP A 682 3.17 27.98 13.79
C ASP A 682 1.66 28.16 13.57
N LYS A 683 1.28 29.07 12.67
CA LYS A 683 -0.14 29.26 12.28
C LYS A 683 -0.71 28.01 11.60
N LEU A 684 0.03 27.35 10.71
CA LEU A 684 -0.39 26.08 10.11
C LEU A 684 -0.53 24.98 11.16
N CYS A 685 0.43 24.86 12.09
CA CYS A 685 0.35 23.90 13.19
C CYS A 685 -0.90 24.12 14.04
N SER A 686 -1.30 25.36 14.33
CA SER A 686 -2.50 25.66 15.13
C SER A 686 -3.82 25.12 14.54
N GLN A 687 -3.84 24.86 13.23
CA GLN A 687 -4.99 24.27 12.53
C GLN A 687 -4.97 22.74 12.55
N HIS A 688 -3.84 22.14 12.89
CA HIS A 688 -3.65 20.70 12.89
C HIS A 688 -4.15 20.08 14.21
N THR A 689 -4.89 18.96 14.11
CA THR A 689 -5.59 18.32 15.23
C THR A 689 -4.67 17.96 16.40
N TRP A 690 -3.45 17.49 16.14
CA TRP A 690 -2.44 17.21 17.17
C TRP A 690 -2.14 18.41 18.08
N PHE A 691 -2.03 19.62 17.50
CA PHE A 691 -1.73 20.83 18.26
C PHE A 691 -2.97 21.38 18.96
N GLN A 692 -4.16 21.21 18.37
CA GLN A 692 -5.43 21.52 19.04
C GLN A 692 -5.64 20.64 20.28
N LYS A 693 -5.50 19.31 20.14
CA LYS A 693 -5.66 18.35 21.24
C LYS A 693 -4.60 18.52 22.34
N SER A 694 -3.37 18.86 21.97
CA SER A 694 -2.26 19.00 22.92
C SER A 694 -2.15 20.40 23.55
N HIS A 695 -2.95 21.36 23.08
CA HIS A 695 -2.92 22.75 23.52
C HIS A 695 -3.12 22.87 25.04
N PRO A 696 -2.37 23.73 25.75
CA PRO A 696 -2.49 23.91 27.20
C PRO A 696 -3.93 24.13 27.68
N ASP A 697 -4.70 24.95 26.96
CA ASP A 697 -6.09 25.28 27.34
C ASP A 697 -7.10 24.12 27.16
N GLN A 698 -6.67 23.01 26.56
CA GLN A 698 -7.50 21.82 26.33
C GLN A 698 -7.17 20.69 27.32
N GLN A 699 -6.32 20.92 28.31
CA GLN A 699 -5.89 19.89 29.24
C GLN A 699 -6.81 19.80 30.47
N PRO A 700 -7.05 18.60 31.03
CA PRO A 700 -7.95 18.43 32.18
C PRO A 700 -7.55 19.24 33.43
N ASP A 701 -6.27 19.56 33.57
CA ASP A 701 -5.70 20.36 34.66
C ASP A 701 -5.60 21.86 34.32
N ALA A 702 -6.21 22.32 33.22
CA ALA A 702 -6.26 23.74 32.88
C ALA A 702 -7.29 24.48 33.73
N GLY A 703 -6.83 25.43 34.56
CA GLY A 703 -7.69 26.26 35.42
C GLY A 703 -7.88 25.76 36.85
N THR A 704 -7.29 24.60 37.18
CA THR A 704 -7.00 24.15 38.56
C THR A 704 -5.62 24.61 38.99
#